data_AF-A0A0D2NET5-F1
#
_entry.id   AF-A0A0D2NET5-F1
#
_cell.length_a   1.000
_cell.length_b   1.000
_cell.length_c   1.000
_cell.angle_alpha   90.00
_cell.angle_beta   90.00
_cell.angle_gamma   90.00
#
_symmetry.space_group_name_H-M   'P 1'
#
loop_
_entity.id
_entity.type
_entity.pdbx_description
1 polymer ?
#
loop_
_entity_poly.entity_id
_entity_poly.type
_entity_poly.pdbx_seq_one_letter_code
_entity_poly.pdbx_strand_id
1 'polypeptide(L)'
;MLGLGPGQSQQQQSPAAAALPPHLQELLLQVVAGLRGATLAGVGDAPAAAAAQGAAGAFDGERAHLSALVATDELDYWAQLAVGPAGAPLTRAAQQVSAALEPLRRLLADLEAGALEGDWEGGRDACARAADALRTVWGVRLEGQRGGAWAVVQARVQHFMGLIGSSLARYCQAKLRSFDLWRTAFGLVKPQLIGAGQLLEAWAQECKALVQDWAAGADGSGRRWVGPAWADARAAQLQERIEEIYDLREMAEELVALLSADDSAAPAVRGAFAPLQQLRPHALAVGSEPAAAAWRGAVAEFDERMASVEARVVARLKEMLGTSLLPSLAAATARHAADKGAGAAGQAPAHAAAQAALAELAGVGALLSRLSGVEALTGERKALTKHIDAFLEQLQSELDDQRGAAAAITAAAGDRDDTADVSSIASLISWAAQCHAKASKAREVLLLLAGRRRRRSGQGGAVDDDSGTRRASGERAGGSGSGPTDGRAGAADVAACLGVADELRKELDAFSRETLEEWQESTASWLSGVASWKGSKLMSFDAASRHVNAHFSESLVVLLREVRQLQALGVRLRKDIMAEVEVASKFYRYGMVLRQCAHFYNTIGSQMIESQKPLMLADALEFEKVLTAPRDGQGREITWRSAAALDGYVRRLSEVSDRLAERNRRLRGVHGQLGRVVVGLMETDLVRHKDSIMKNNV
;
A
#
# COMPACT_ATOMS: atom_id res chain seq x y z
N MET A 1 -13.77 75.15 6.95
CA MET A 1 -12.89 75.06 5.77
C MET A 1 -11.59 74.43 6.23
N LEU A 2 -11.43 73.10 6.10
CA LEU A 2 -10.78 72.42 4.95
C LEU A 2 -9.25 72.68 4.95
N GLY A 3 -8.33 71.71 5.07
CA GLY A 3 -8.41 70.26 5.20
C GLY A 3 -7.03 69.58 5.17
N LEU A 4 -7.04 68.30 5.55
CA LEU A 4 -6.21 67.17 5.09
C LEU A 4 -4.71 67.06 5.50
N GLY A 5 -4.46 66.20 6.49
CA GLY A 5 -3.24 65.38 6.60
C GLY A 5 -3.63 63.92 6.84
N PRO A 6 -3.01 62.91 6.19
CA PRO A 6 -3.46 61.52 6.27
C PRO A 6 -2.86 60.75 7.46
N GLY A 7 -3.78 60.14 8.20
CA GLY A 7 -3.71 58.94 9.06
C GLY A 7 -2.38 58.25 9.35
N GLN A 8 -1.95 58.36 10.61
CA GLN A 8 -1.23 57.28 11.29
C GLN A 8 -2.25 56.29 11.88
N SER A 9 -2.28 55.08 11.32
CA SER A 9 -3.04 53.95 11.83
C SER A 9 -2.40 53.45 13.13
N GLN A 10 -3.09 53.75 14.22
CA GLN A 10 -2.82 53.27 15.58
C GLN A 10 -3.00 51.74 15.63
N GLN A 11 -1.89 51.00 15.58
CA GLN A 11 -1.88 49.57 15.89
C GLN A 11 -1.94 49.42 17.41
N GLN A 12 -3.12 49.04 17.91
CA GLN A 12 -3.32 48.59 19.29
C GLN A 12 -2.40 47.39 19.58
N GLN A 13 -1.35 47.64 20.36
CA GLN A 13 -0.57 46.60 21.04
C GLN A 13 -1.38 46.09 22.24
N SER A 14 -1.75 44.81 22.21
CA SER A 14 -2.12 44.04 23.41
C SER A 14 -0.91 43.93 24.35
N PRO A 15 -1.11 43.84 25.68
CA PRO A 15 -0.06 44.09 26.65
C PRO A 15 0.97 42.98 26.61
N ALA A 16 2.23 43.36 26.33
CA ALA A 16 3.37 42.50 26.51
C ALA A 16 3.36 41.95 27.95
N ALA A 17 3.43 40.62 28.06
CA ALA A 17 3.75 39.96 29.32
C ALA A 17 4.97 40.69 29.91
N ALA A 18 4.81 41.25 31.11
CA ALA A 18 5.86 42.00 31.77
C ALA A 18 7.13 41.15 31.80
N ALA A 19 8.12 41.51 30.98
CA ALA A 19 9.42 40.89 31.01
C ALA A 19 9.95 41.07 32.43
N LEU A 20 10.25 39.95 33.11
CA LEU A 20 10.80 40.00 34.45
C LEU A 20 12.01 40.96 34.45
N PRO A 21 12.17 41.80 35.48
CA PRO A 21 13.32 42.70 35.59
C PRO A 21 14.64 41.93 35.39
N PRO A 22 15.63 42.51 34.70
CA PRO A 22 16.87 41.80 34.35
C PRO A 22 17.62 41.26 35.58
N HIS A 23 17.52 41.97 36.70
CA HIS A 23 18.07 41.52 37.98
C HIS A 23 17.35 40.28 38.55
N LEU A 24 16.03 40.16 38.34
CA LEU A 24 15.26 38.98 38.72
C LEU A 24 15.55 37.79 37.79
N GLN A 25 15.79 38.04 36.50
CA GLN A 25 16.27 36.99 35.59
C GLN A 25 17.67 36.51 35.98
N GLU A 26 18.58 37.43 36.32
CA GLU A 26 19.92 37.10 36.78
C GLU A 26 19.91 36.35 38.11
N LEU A 27 19.09 36.78 39.08
CA LEU A 27 18.88 36.06 40.34
C LEU A 27 18.24 34.69 40.13
N LEU A 28 17.28 34.54 39.20
CA LEU A 28 16.72 33.23 38.85
C LEU A 28 17.76 32.33 38.19
N LEU A 29 18.59 32.86 37.29
CA LEU A 29 19.69 32.09 36.70
C LEU A 29 20.73 31.69 37.75
N GLN A 30 21.07 32.58 38.69
CA GLN A 30 21.98 32.29 39.79
C GLN A 30 21.39 31.29 40.79
N VAL A 31 20.09 31.37 41.08
CA VAL A 31 19.39 30.41 41.95
C VAL A 31 19.23 29.07 41.27
N VAL A 32 18.94 29.02 39.96
CA VAL A 32 18.88 27.77 39.19
C VAL A 32 20.27 27.15 39.07
N ALA A 33 21.30 27.94 38.78
CA ALA A 33 22.69 27.47 38.74
C ALA A 33 23.17 27.04 40.14
N GLY A 34 22.79 27.77 41.19
CA GLY A 34 23.10 27.45 42.58
C GLY A 34 22.36 26.22 43.09
N LEU A 35 21.09 26.03 42.71
CA LEU A 35 20.33 24.81 43.01
C LEU A 35 20.87 23.61 42.24
N ARG A 36 21.14 23.74 40.93
CA ARG A 36 21.80 22.69 40.12
C ARG A 36 23.18 22.33 40.69
N GLY A 37 23.97 23.34 41.06
CA GLY A 37 25.27 23.18 41.69
C GLY A 37 25.18 22.50 43.06
N ALA A 38 24.22 22.88 43.92
CA ALA A 38 24.03 22.27 45.23
C ALA A 38 23.51 20.83 45.14
N THR A 39 22.65 20.51 44.16
CA THR A 39 22.15 19.15 43.91
C THR A 39 23.21 18.23 43.30
N LEU A 40 24.20 18.77 42.60
CA LEU A 40 25.37 18.05 42.07
C LEU A 40 26.52 17.97 43.09
N ALA A 41 26.76 19.02 43.89
CA ALA A 41 27.85 19.10 44.87
C ALA A 41 27.54 18.36 46.18
N GLY A 42 26.27 18.26 46.59
CA GLY A 42 25.86 17.41 47.73
C GLY A 42 26.16 15.90 47.55
N VAL A 43 26.70 15.52 46.39
CA VAL A 43 27.08 14.16 45.99
C VAL A 43 28.60 13.96 45.97
N GLY A 44 29.40 15.03 45.78
CA GLY A 44 30.84 14.92 45.51
C GLY A 44 31.69 14.53 46.72
N ASP A 45 31.29 14.94 47.93
CA ASP A 45 32.11 14.78 49.15
C ASP A 45 31.88 13.45 49.88
N ALA A 46 30.77 12.75 49.66
CA ALA A 46 30.48 11.46 50.29
C ALA A 46 31.27 10.25 49.70
N PRO A 47 31.46 10.10 48.37
CA PRO A 47 32.12 8.92 47.81
C PRO A 47 33.64 8.92 48.03
N ALA A 48 34.28 10.11 48.08
CA ALA A 48 35.71 10.22 48.33
C ALA A 48 36.10 9.88 49.78
N ALA A 49 35.27 10.26 50.76
CA ALA A 49 35.49 9.94 52.16
C ALA A 49 35.23 8.46 52.48
N ALA A 50 34.23 7.84 51.84
CA ALA A 50 33.88 6.43 52.04
C ALA A 50 34.89 5.46 51.39
N ALA A 51 35.48 5.83 50.24
CA ALA A 51 36.52 5.03 49.58
C ALA A 51 37.84 4.96 50.40
N ALA A 52 38.11 5.95 51.25
CA ALA A 52 39.30 5.99 52.09
C ALA A 52 39.25 5.05 53.31
N GLN A 53 38.07 4.53 53.69
CA GLN A 53 37.88 3.81 54.97
C GLN A 53 37.61 2.31 54.84
N GLY A 54 37.63 1.72 53.63
CA GLY A 54 37.66 0.25 53.48
C GLY A 54 36.52 -0.51 54.17
N ALA A 55 35.35 0.10 54.36
CA ALA A 55 34.20 -0.55 54.98
C ALA A 55 33.37 -1.30 53.92
N ALA A 56 33.60 -2.61 53.81
CA ALA A 56 32.88 -3.54 52.93
C ALA A 56 31.48 -3.91 53.48
N GLY A 57 30.65 -2.93 53.80
CA GLY A 57 29.30 -3.16 54.33
C GLY A 57 28.27 -2.20 53.74
N ALA A 58 27.31 -2.77 53.00
CA ALA A 58 26.05 -2.15 52.59
C ALA A 58 26.17 -0.76 51.93
N PHE A 59 26.51 -0.74 50.64
CA PHE A 59 26.06 0.32 49.74
C PHE A 59 24.53 0.18 49.59
N ASP A 60 23.75 0.76 50.51
CA ASP A 60 22.33 1.05 50.29
C ASP A 60 22.22 2.15 49.22
N GLY A 61 22.37 1.73 47.96
CA GLY A 61 22.46 2.56 46.77
C GLY A 61 21.15 3.22 46.31
N GLU A 62 20.07 3.15 47.10
CA GLU A 62 18.77 3.75 46.74
C GLU A 62 18.70 5.26 46.97
N ARG A 63 19.55 5.83 47.83
CA ARG A 63 19.52 7.27 48.16
C ARG A 63 20.57 8.12 47.47
N ALA A 64 21.51 7.51 46.75
CA ALA A 64 22.54 8.21 46.00
C ALA A 64 22.02 8.60 44.59
N HIS A 65 21.31 9.73 44.55
CA HIS A 65 21.33 10.72 43.45
C HIS A 65 20.56 10.41 42.15
N LEU A 66 19.26 10.72 42.18
CA LEU A 66 18.43 11.09 41.03
C LEU A 66 18.29 12.63 40.95
N SER A 67 19.41 13.36 41.00
CA SER A 67 19.42 14.84 41.08
C SER A 67 19.45 15.55 39.73
N ALA A 68 19.72 14.84 38.63
CA ALA A 68 19.67 15.40 37.29
C ALA A 68 18.22 15.71 36.90
N LEU A 69 17.94 16.99 36.64
CA LEU A 69 16.62 17.47 36.20
C LEU A 69 16.52 17.47 34.67
N VAL A 70 17.67 17.45 34.00
CA VAL A 70 17.82 17.58 32.56
C VAL A 70 18.85 16.56 32.07
N ALA A 71 18.70 16.06 30.83
CA ALA A 71 19.57 15.03 30.28
C ALA A 71 21.05 15.49 30.16
N THR A 72 21.29 16.78 29.94
CA THR A 72 22.65 17.36 29.94
C THR A 72 23.30 17.33 31.33
N ASP A 73 22.52 17.40 32.41
CA ASP A 73 23.06 17.37 33.78
C ASP A 73 23.71 16.00 34.08
N GLU A 74 23.18 14.90 33.51
CA GLU A 74 23.80 13.57 33.59
C GLU A 74 25.15 13.54 32.87
N LEU A 75 25.27 14.20 31.71
CA LEU A 75 26.55 14.29 30.99
C LEU A 75 27.60 15.03 31.80
N ASP A 76 27.22 16.15 32.40
CA ASP A 76 28.11 16.97 33.21
C ASP A 76 28.55 16.24 34.49
N TYR A 77 27.64 15.49 35.11
CA TYR A 77 27.98 14.64 36.23
C TYR A 77 29.06 13.61 35.88
N TRP A 78 28.91 12.88 34.76
CA TRP A 78 29.89 11.85 34.37
C TRP A 78 31.22 12.46 33.93
N ALA A 79 31.19 13.62 33.28
CA ALA A 79 32.39 14.37 32.93
C ALA A 79 33.16 14.84 34.19
N GLN A 80 32.46 15.29 35.24
CA GLN A 80 33.09 15.68 36.51
C GLN A 80 33.73 14.47 37.22
N LEU A 81 33.06 13.32 37.26
CA LEU A 81 33.62 12.10 37.84
C LEU A 81 34.85 11.56 37.06
N ALA A 82 34.94 11.84 35.77
CA ALA A 82 36.07 11.45 34.92
C ALA A 82 37.37 12.22 35.25
N VAL A 83 37.28 13.38 35.90
CA VAL A 83 38.41 14.25 36.33
C VAL A 83 38.96 13.86 37.71
N GLY A 84 38.39 12.83 38.36
CA GLY A 84 38.82 12.33 39.67
C GLY A 84 40.26 11.76 39.72
N PRO A 85 40.70 11.25 40.88
CA PRO A 85 42.08 10.79 41.09
C PRO A 85 42.47 9.68 40.12
N ALA A 86 43.62 9.87 39.45
CA ALA A 86 44.12 8.97 38.42
C ALA A 86 44.32 7.55 38.97
N GLY A 87 43.62 6.58 38.36
CA GLY A 87 43.72 5.16 38.72
C GLY A 87 42.60 4.62 39.61
N ALA A 88 41.70 5.47 40.12
CA ALA A 88 40.49 4.99 40.80
C ALA A 88 39.58 4.24 39.81
N PRO A 89 39.01 3.08 40.21
CA PRO A 89 38.20 2.26 39.31
C PRO A 89 36.92 2.97 38.85
N LEU A 90 36.34 3.81 39.71
CA LEU A 90 35.20 4.67 39.37
C LEU A 90 35.58 5.74 38.34
N THR A 91 36.76 6.34 38.44
CA THR A 91 37.22 7.38 37.50
C THR A 91 37.46 6.79 36.11
N ARG A 92 38.04 5.59 35.99
CA ARG A 92 38.19 4.92 34.67
C ARG A 92 36.84 4.54 34.06
N ALA A 93 35.92 4.01 34.86
CA ALA A 93 34.58 3.70 34.39
C ALA A 93 33.81 4.98 33.97
N ALA A 94 33.95 6.06 34.74
CA ALA A 94 33.37 7.36 34.41
C ALA A 94 33.95 7.94 33.11
N GLN A 95 35.25 7.74 32.83
CA GLN A 95 35.87 8.12 31.55
C GLN A 95 35.25 7.35 30.37
N GLN A 96 35.00 6.05 30.52
CA GLN A 96 34.34 5.24 29.49
C GLN A 96 32.88 5.67 29.26
N VAL A 97 32.13 5.90 30.36
CA VAL A 97 30.74 6.37 30.28
C VAL A 97 30.67 7.78 29.67
N SER A 98 31.52 8.70 30.10
CA SER A 98 31.59 10.06 29.55
C SER A 98 31.96 10.04 28.06
N ALA A 99 32.91 9.21 27.63
CA ALA A 99 33.27 9.07 26.22
C ALA A 99 32.13 8.52 25.36
N ALA A 100 31.34 7.57 25.88
CA ALA A 100 30.18 7.02 25.17
C ALA A 100 29.02 8.02 25.06
N LEU A 101 28.86 8.91 26.04
CA LEU A 101 27.78 9.89 26.08
C LEU A 101 28.11 11.23 25.41
N GLU A 102 29.39 11.57 25.25
CA GLU A 102 29.83 12.85 24.68
C GLU A 102 29.25 13.17 23.28
N PRO A 103 29.09 12.19 22.35
CA PRO A 103 28.43 12.44 21.08
C PRO A 103 26.98 12.96 21.20
N LEU A 104 26.32 12.75 22.34
CA LEU A 104 24.96 13.23 22.60
C LEU A 104 24.91 14.66 23.11
N ARG A 105 26.03 15.24 23.57
CA ARG A 105 26.04 16.55 24.24
C ARG A 105 25.44 17.65 23.37
N ARG A 106 25.89 17.75 22.12
CA ARG A 106 25.36 18.73 21.17
C ARG A 106 23.90 18.46 20.82
N LEU A 107 23.54 17.19 20.59
CA LEU A 107 22.17 16.80 20.23
C LEU A 107 21.16 17.12 21.34
N LEU A 108 21.48 16.82 22.60
CA LEU A 108 20.62 17.12 23.73
C LEU A 108 20.49 18.63 23.98
N ALA A 109 21.58 19.39 23.80
CA ALA A 109 21.56 20.85 23.88
C ALA A 109 20.69 21.47 22.77
N ASP A 110 20.83 21.02 21.52
CA ASP A 110 20.04 21.50 20.38
C ASP A 110 18.55 21.16 20.54
N LEU A 111 18.26 20.01 21.13
CA LEU A 111 16.90 19.55 21.45
C LEU A 111 16.25 20.41 22.55
N GLU A 112 17.02 20.82 23.55
CA GLU A 112 16.57 21.77 24.58
C GLU A 112 16.39 23.19 24.05
N ALA A 113 17.25 23.61 23.12
CA ALA A 113 17.15 24.90 22.46
C ALA A 113 16.03 24.96 21.40
N GLY A 114 15.48 23.81 20.99
CA GLY A 114 14.46 23.73 19.94
C GLY A 114 15.00 23.96 18.52
N ALA A 115 16.33 23.87 18.33
CA ALA A 115 17.05 24.28 17.13
C ALA A 115 17.72 23.09 16.39
N LEU A 116 17.10 21.92 16.47
CA LEU A 116 17.66 20.69 15.89
C LEU A 116 17.76 20.74 14.36
N GLU A 117 18.92 20.39 13.82
CA GLU A 117 19.12 20.23 12.37
C GLU A 117 18.23 19.09 11.84
N GLY A 118 17.50 19.32 10.74
CA GLY A 118 16.61 18.30 10.16
C GLY A 118 15.25 18.11 10.86
N ASP A 119 14.84 19.03 11.75
CA ASP A 119 13.53 19.08 12.42
C ASP A 119 13.11 17.76 13.09
N TRP A 120 12.25 16.96 12.42
CA TRP A 120 11.73 15.69 12.94
C TRP A 120 12.64 14.50 12.62
N GLU A 121 13.34 14.54 11.48
CA GLU A 121 14.31 13.50 11.08
C GLU A 121 15.53 13.53 12.00
N GLY A 122 16.09 14.72 12.23
CA GLY A 122 17.17 14.88 13.21
C GLY A 122 16.75 14.43 14.62
N GLY A 123 15.48 14.57 14.98
CA GLY A 123 14.96 14.10 16.26
C GLY A 123 15.01 12.59 16.38
N ARG A 124 14.64 11.87 15.31
CA ARG A 124 14.71 10.41 15.28
C ARG A 124 16.14 9.91 15.28
N ASP A 125 17.03 10.59 14.56
CA ASP A 125 18.46 10.30 14.62
C ASP A 125 19.03 10.49 16.02
N ALA A 126 18.56 11.52 16.75
CA ALA A 126 18.92 11.72 18.15
C ALA A 126 18.41 10.57 19.05
N CYS A 127 17.19 10.05 18.82
CA CYS A 127 16.69 8.86 19.53
C CYS A 127 17.58 7.64 19.30
N ALA A 128 17.93 7.33 18.05
CA ALA A 128 18.76 6.18 17.71
C ALA A 128 20.17 6.30 18.33
N ARG A 129 20.80 7.48 18.22
CA ARG A 129 22.12 7.74 18.82
C ARG A 129 22.06 7.65 20.34
N ALA A 130 21.00 8.16 20.96
CA ALA A 130 20.80 8.05 22.40
C ALA A 130 20.67 6.58 22.84
N ALA A 131 19.94 5.76 22.07
CA ALA A 131 19.82 4.34 22.33
C ALA A 131 21.17 3.62 22.21
N ASP A 132 21.96 3.89 21.16
CA ASP A 132 23.29 3.28 20.97
C ASP A 132 24.28 3.64 22.09
N ALA A 133 24.27 4.90 22.54
CA ALA A 133 25.06 5.32 23.69
C ALA A 133 24.62 4.59 24.96
N LEU A 134 23.31 4.43 25.19
CA LEU A 134 22.78 3.66 26.32
C LEU A 134 23.18 2.17 26.27
N ARG A 135 23.16 1.53 25.09
CA ARG A 135 23.66 0.16 24.90
C ARG A 135 25.12 0.05 25.35
N THR A 136 25.94 1.03 24.96
CA THR A 136 27.38 1.07 25.31
C THR A 136 27.58 1.27 26.82
N VAL A 137 26.84 2.21 27.41
CA VAL A 137 26.96 2.57 28.85
C VAL A 137 26.47 1.44 29.77
N TRP A 138 25.48 0.67 29.36
CA TRP A 138 24.89 -0.41 30.17
C TRP A 138 25.91 -1.48 30.60
N GLY A 139 26.88 -1.78 29.73
CA GLY A 139 27.89 -2.82 29.92
C GLY A 139 29.17 -2.40 30.66
N VAL A 140 29.32 -1.14 31.06
CA VAL A 140 30.56 -0.65 31.71
C VAL A 140 30.71 -1.19 33.13
N ARG A 141 31.87 -1.82 33.41
CA ARG A 141 32.19 -2.43 34.71
C ARG A 141 33.24 -1.64 35.48
N LEU A 142 33.16 -1.69 36.81
CA LEU A 142 34.22 -1.20 37.69
C LEU A 142 35.34 -2.24 37.76
N GLU A 143 36.55 -1.87 37.35
CA GLU A 143 37.74 -2.72 37.45
C GLU A 143 38.17 -2.91 38.91
N GLY A 144 38.62 -4.10 39.31
CA GLY A 144 39.31 -4.30 40.59
C GLY A 144 38.63 -5.18 41.66
N GLN A 145 37.43 -5.73 41.42
CA GLN A 145 36.83 -6.76 42.29
C GLN A 145 36.44 -8.04 41.52
N ARG A 146 36.67 -9.21 42.13
CA ARG A 146 36.20 -10.50 41.60
C ARG A 146 34.66 -10.49 41.62
N GLY A 147 34.05 -10.42 40.42
CA GLY A 147 32.61 -10.22 40.26
C GLY A 147 32.17 -8.76 40.11
N GLY A 148 33.08 -7.86 39.69
CA GLY A 148 32.96 -6.40 39.64
C GLY A 148 31.56 -5.81 39.41
N ALA A 149 31.21 -4.84 40.26
CA ALA A 149 29.98 -4.06 40.23
C ALA A 149 29.86 -3.21 38.95
N TRP A 150 28.61 -2.89 38.58
CA TRP A 150 28.28 -2.09 37.40
C TRP A 150 28.49 -0.61 37.67
N ALA A 151 29.08 0.11 36.71
CA ALA A 151 29.31 1.55 36.84
C ALA A 151 28.00 2.34 36.88
N VAL A 152 26.98 1.92 36.12
CA VAL A 152 25.67 2.56 36.06
C VAL A 152 24.57 1.63 36.57
N VAL A 153 23.93 1.99 37.67
CA VAL A 153 22.82 1.24 38.28
C VAL A 153 21.56 1.33 37.41
N GLN A 154 20.72 0.27 37.42
CA GLN A 154 19.53 0.19 36.57
C GLN A 154 18.56 1.37 36.78
N ALA A 155 18.35 1.78 38.03
CA ALA A 155 17.49 2.92 38.37
C ALA A 155 17.96 4.23 37.72
N ARG A 156 19.28 4.44 37.59
CA ARG A 156 19.85 5.62 36.96
C ARG A 156 19.69 5.60 35.45
N VAL A 157 19.82 4.43 34.82
CA VAL A 157 19.55 4.27 33.38
C VAL A 157 18.08 4.51 33.08
N GLN A 158 17.16 4.00 33.91
CA GLN A 158 15.73 4.30 33.83
C GLN A 158 15.44 5.80 33.95
N HIS A 159 16.11 6.48 34.89
CA HIS A 159 15.99 7.92 35.05
C HIS A 159 16.50 8.67 33.82
N PHE A 160 17.67 8.31 33.30
CA PHE A 160 18.25 8.96 32.13
C PHE A 160 17.40 8.74 30.87
N MET A 161 16.83 7.53 30.68
CA MET A 161 15.85 7.27 29.62
C MET A 161 14.62 8.18 29.75
N GLY A 162 14.11 8.38 30.97
CA GLY A 162 13.00 9.30 31.24
C GLY A 162 13.36 10.79 31.05
N LEU A 163 14.61 11.18 31.31
CA LEU A 163 15.10 12.54 31.06
C LEU A 163 15.20 12.84 29.56
N ILE A 164 15.69 11.88 28.77
CA ILE A 164 15.75 12.00 27.30
C ILE A 164 14.33 12.09 26.73
N GLY A 165 13.43 11.20 27.15
CA GLY A 165 12.03 11.24 26.71
C GLY A 165 11.29 12.51 27.15
N SER A 166 11.57 13.03 28.35
CA SER A 166 11.07 14.34 28.80
C SER A 166 11.62 15.50 27.97
N SER A 167 12.86 15.40 27.51
CA SER A 167 13.47 16.41 26.63
C SER A 167 12.80 16.37 25.25
N LEU A 168 12.64 15.18 24.66
CA LEU A 168 11.91 14.97 23.41
C LEU A 168 10.47 15.48 23.49
N ALA A 169 9.77 15.20 24.59
CA ALA A 169 8.43 15.71 24.83
C ALA A 169 8.39 17.25 24.89
N ARG A 170 9.37 17.89 25.55
CA ARG A 170 9.51 19.36 25.57
C ARG A 170 9.78 19.93 24.18
N TYR A 171 10.63 19.28 23.39
CA TYR A 171 10.90 19.67 22.01
C TYR A 171 9.63 19.61 21.15
N CYS A 172 8.90 18.48 21.18
CA CYS A 172 7.61 18.34 20.48
C CYS A 172 6.62 19.44 20.90
N GLN A 173 6.50 19.70 22.21
CA GLN A 173 5.63 20.75 22.74
C GLN A 173 6.06 22.14 22.26
N ALA A 174 7.35 22.47 22.24
CA ALA A 174 7.86 23.76 21.79
C ALA A 174 7.59 23.98 20.29
N LYS A 175 7.89 22.97 19.46
CA LYS A 175 7.62 23.01 18.02
C LYS A 175 6.13 23.15 17.73
N LEU A 176 5.27 22.35 18.37
CA LEU A 176 3.82 22.44 18.16
C LEU A 176 3.21 23.74 18.70
N ARG A 177 3.79 24.35 19.74
CA ARG A 177 3.37 25.68 20.25
C ARG A 177 3.72 26.83 19.31
N SER A 178 4.65 26.65 18.36
CA SER A 178 4.94 27.68 17.36
C SER A 178 3.79 27.91 16.37
N PHE A 179 2.83 26.98 16.32
CA PHE A 179 1.63 27.06 15.50
C PHE A 179 0.38 27.18 16.37
N ASP A 180 -0.63 27.91 15.90
CA ASP A 180 -1.97 27.78 16.44
C ASP A 180 -2.60 26.49 15.88
N LEU A 181 -2.59 25.43 16.68
CA LEU A 181 -3.11 24.10 16.29
C LEU A 181 -4.58 24.12 15.84
N TRP A 182 -5.35 25.14 16.24
CA TRP A 182 -6.79 25.21 16.02
C TRP A 182 -7.18 26.21 14.91
N ARG A 183 -6.41 27.27 14.69
CA ARG A 183 -6.73 28.27 13.65
C ARG A 183 -5.97 28.08 12.35
N THR A 184 -4.77 27.53 12.41
CA THR A 184 -3.93 27.29 11.23
C THR A 184 -4.59 26.27 10.32
N ALA A 185 -4.36 26.36 9.00
CA ALA A 185 -4.88 25.39 8.04
C ALA A 185 -4.35 23.98 8.35
N PHE A 186 -5.22 22.95 8.32
CA PHE A 186 -4.82 21.59 8.71
C PHE A 186 -3.71 21.02 7.84
N GLY A 187 -3.61 21.41 6.56
CA GLY A 187 -2.50 20.99 5.69
C GLY A 187 -1.10 21.35 6.23
N LEU A 188 -0.98 22.44 7.02
CA LEU A 188 0.28 22.83 7.65
C LEU A 188 0.49 22.18 9.03
N VAL A 189 -0.59 21.96 9.78
CA VAL A 189 -0.54 21.35 11.13
C VAL A 189 -0.37 19.82 11.06
N LYS A 190 -1.00 19.18 10.08
CA LYS A 190 -0.99 17.73 9.85
C LYS A 190 0.42 17.11 9.83
N PRO A 191 1.39 17.57 9.01
CA PRO A 191 2.73 17.01 9.00
C PRO A 191 3.48 17.22 10.33
N GLN A 192 3.17 18.30 11.07
CA GLN A 192 3.78 18.57 12.36
C GLN A 192 3.27 17.63 13.45
N LEU A 193 1.96 17.35 13.49
CA LEU A 193 1.38 16.37 14.42
C LEU A 193 1.88 14.95 14.14
N ILE A 194 1.94 14.55 12.86
CA ILE A 194 2.47 13.24 12.45
C ILE A 194 3.95 13.13 12.84
N GLY A 195 4.77 14.13 12.51
CA GLY A 195 6.20 14.14 12.84
C GLY A 195 6.45 14.06 14.34
N ALA A 196 5.71 14.83 15.14
CA ALA A 196 5.83 14.81 16.60
C ALA A 196 5.40 13.47 17.21
N GLY A 197 4.30 12.87 16.73
CA GLY A 197 3.84 11.55 17.17
C GLY A 197 4.86 10.45 16.83
N GLN A 198 5.35 10.43 15.59
CA GLN A 198 6.38 9.48 15.13
C GLN A 198 7.69 9.59 15.92
N LEU A 199 8.09 10.80 16.33
CA LEU A 199 9.29 11.00 17.13
C LEU A 199 9.16 10.36 18.52
N LEU A 200 8.02 10.57 19.19
CA LEU A 200 7.75 9.97 20.50
C LEU A 200 7.59 8.44 20.40
N GLU A 201 6.94 7.96 19.34
CA GLU A 201 6.83 6.53 19.06
C GLU A 201 8.19 5.90 18.81
N ALA A 202 9.06 6.53 18.02
CA ALA A 202 10.41 6.06 17.76
C ALA A 202 11.21 5.91 19.07
N TRP A 203 11.12 6.90 19.97
CA TRP A 203 11.76 6.79 21.29
C TRP A 203 11.19 5.63 22.12
N ALA A 204 9.87 5.44 22.11
CA ALA A 204 9.24 4.34 22.82
C ALA A 204 9.67 2.96 22.26
N GLN A 205 9.79 2.84 20.93
CA GLN A 205 10.27 1.65 20.25
C GLN A 205 11.74 1.36 20.60
N GLU A 206 12.61 2.36 20.58
CA GLU A 206 14.01 2.22 21.02
C GLU A 206 14.11 1.80 22.48
N CYS A 207 13.36 2.43 23.38
CA CYS A 207 13.33 2.05 24.80
C CYS A 207 12.88 0.60 25.00
N LYS A 208 11.88 0.16 24.24
CA LYS A 208 11.41 -1.23 24.25
C LYS A 208 12.49 -2.18 23.73
N ALA A 209 13.15 -1.83 22.62
CA ALA A 209 14.24 -2.63 22.06
C ALA A 209 15.40 -2.77 23.04
N LEU A 210 15.85 -1.67 23.67
CA LEU A 210 16.88 -1.67 24.70
C LEU A 210 16.56 -2.63 25.85
N VAL A 211 15.35 -2.53 26.41
CA VAL A 211 14.92 -3.39 27.52
C VAL A 211 14.83 -4.86 27.09
N GLN A 212 14.40 -5.13 25.86
CA GLN A 212 14.36 -6.50 25.30
C GLN A 212 15.77 -7.07 25.10
N ASP A 213 16.69 -6.29 24.54
CA ASP A 213 18.09 -6.67 24.33
C ASP A 213 18.78 -6.96 25.68
N TRP A 214 18.57 -6.09 26.68
CA TRP A 214 19.11 -6.28 28.03
C TRP A 214 18.45 -7.43 28.78
N ALA A 215 17.17 -7.75 28.52
CA ALA A 215 16.52 -8.92 29.11
C ALA A 215 17.05 -10.23 28.50
N ALA A 216 17.31 -10.24 27.19
CA ALA A 216 17.88 -11.38 26.47
C ALA A 216 19.38 -11.59 26.76
N GLY A 217 20.08 -10.55 27.23
CA GLY A 217 21.54 -10.56 27.40
C GLY A 217 22.28 -10.53 26.07
N ALA A 218 21.69 -9.88 25.05
CA ALA A 218 22.22 -9.81 23.69
C ALA A 218 23.49 -8.95 23.58
N ASP A 219 23.75 -8.11 24.57
CA ASP A 219 24.90 -7.22 24.69
C ASP A 219 26.20 -7.94 25.09
N GLY A 220 26.13 -9.22 25.46
CA GLY A 220 27.29 -10.02 25.87
C GLY A 220 27.94 -9.56 27.19
N SER A 221 27.35 -8.57 27.87
CA SER A 221 27.88 -8.00 29.11
C SER A 221 27.70 -8.94 30.31
N GLY A 222 26.73 -9.86 30.23
CA GLY A 222 26.34 -10.74 31.34
C GLY A 222 25.38 -10.08 32.34
N ARG A 223 24.98 -8.82 32.11
CA ARG A 223 23.95 -8.11 32.89
C ARG A 223 22.58 -8.32 32.27
N ARG A 224 21.58 -8.65 33.07
CA ARG A 224 20.19 -8.76 32.62
C ARG A 224 19.31 -7.69 33.20
N TRP A 225 18.35 -7.22 32.41
CA TRP A 225 17.27 -6.37 32.90
C TRP A 225 16.40 -7.13 33.91
N VAL A 226 16.17 -6.55 35.08
CA VAL A 226 15.34 -7.14 36.14
C VAL A 226 14.09 -6.29 36.34
N GLY A 227 12.91 -6.89 36.20
CA GLY A 227 11.63 -6.20 36.41
C GLY A 227 10.77 -6.10 35.15
N PRO A 228 9.65 -5.36 35.21
CA PRO A 228 8.72 -5.23 34.09
C PRO A 228 9.35 -4.46 32.92
N ALA A 229 8.72 -4.56 31.75
CA ALA A 229 9.04 -3.70 30.62
C ALA A 229 8.90 -2.22 31.04
N TRP A 230 9.88 -1.40 30.69
CA TRP A 230 9.87 0.02 31.00
C TRP A 230 9.29 0.82 29.83
N ALA A 231 8.49 1.83 30.16
CA ALA A 231 7.92 2.77 29.20
C ALA A 231 7.91 4.18 29.81
N ASP A 232 8.21 5.18 28.99
CA ASP A 232 8.11 6.58 29.40
C ASP A 232 6.64 7.01 29.42
N ALA A 233 6.07 7.09 30.62
CA ALA A 233 4.68 7.47 30.82
C ALA A 233 4.37 8.89 30.31
N ARG A 234 5.31 9.83 30.39
CA ARG A 234 5.08 11.22 29.97
C ARG A 234 5.11 11.35 28.45
N ALA A 235 6.08 10.69 27.79
CA ALA A 235 6.14 10.64 26.34
C ALA A 235 4.91 9.95 25.76
N ALA A 236 4.48 8.83 26.35
CA ALA A 236 3.29 8.09 25.92
C ALA A 236 2.00 8.93 26.05
N GLN A 237 1.79 9.60 27.19
CA GLN A 237 0.61 10.46 27.36
C GLN A 237 0.62 11.67 26.41
N LEU A 238 1.80 12.20 26.05
CA LEU A 238 1.90 13.29 25.07
C LEU A 238 1.62 12.80 23.65
N GLN A 239 2.12 11.61 23.30
CA GLN A 239 1.80 10.97 22.03
C GLN A 239 0.28 10.77 21.89
N GLU A 240 -0.36 10.20 22.91
CA GLU A 240 -1.82 10.03 22.95
C GLU A 240 -2.55 11.37 22.74
N ARG A 241 -2.12 12.43 23.43
CA ARG A 241 -2.69 13.78 23.25
C ARG A 241 -2.50 14.32 21.83
N ILE A 242 -1.36 14.12 21.21
CA ILE A 242 -1.08 14.57 19.83
C ILE A 242 -1.99 13.83 18.84
N GLU A 243 -2.16 12.52 19.04
CA GLU A 243 -3.03 11.68 18.23
C GLU A 243 -4.51 12.07 18.41
N GLU A 244 -4.96 12.38 19.63
CA GLU A 244 -6.30 12.93 19.88
C GLU A 244 -6.52 14.26 19.15
N ILE A 245 -5.55 15.19 19.20
CA ILE A 245 -5.64 16.47 18.48
C ILE A 245 -5.70 16.24 16.97
N TYR A 246 -4.91 15.29 16.45
CA TYR A 246 -4.96 14.90 15.04
C TYR A 246 -6.35 14.40 14.66
N ASP A 247 -6.92 13.48 15.44
CA ASP A 247 -8.23 12.88 15.17
C ASP A 247 -9.35 13.93 15.18
N LEU A 248 -9.34 14.85 16.16
CA LEU A 248 -10.32 15.94 16.24
C LEU A 248 -10.24 16.88 15.03
N ARG A 249 -9.02 17.19 14.57
CA ARG A 249 -8.78 18.07 13.43
C ARG A 249 -9.12 17.40 12.10
N GLU A 250 -8.77 16.13 11.94
CA GLU A 250 -9.10 15.34 10.76
C GLU A 250 -10.62 15.23 10.61
N MET A 251 -11.34 14.88 11.69
CA MET A 251 -12.79 14.82 11.70
C MET A 251 -13.43 16.16 11.30
N ALA A 252 -12.93 17.28 11.85
CA ALA A 252 -13.47 18.59 11.53
C ALA A 252 -13.31 18.98 10.04
N GLU A 253 -12.16 18.72 9.45
CA GLU A 253 -11.90 19.00 8.03
C GLU A 253 -12.75 18.10 7.12
N GLU A 254 -12.89 16.81 7.48
CA GLU A 254 -13.75 15.87 6.77
C GLU A 254 -15.22 16.31 6.79
N LEU A 255 -15.73 16.79 7.93
CA LEU A 255 -17.10 17.28 8.04
C LEU A 255 -17.34 18.56 7.24
N VAL A 256 -16.37 19.47 7.19
CA VAL A 256 -16.44 20.67 6.33
C VAL A 256 -16.42 20.28 4.85
N ALA A 257 -15.60 19.30 4.45
CA ALA A 257 -15.57 18.82 3.07
C ALA A 257 -16.91 18.20 2.62
N LEU A 258 -17.54 17.41 3.49
CA LEU A 258 -18.87 16.83 3.24
C LEU A 258 -19.97 17.90 3.11
N LEU A 259 -19.84 19.00 3.87
CA LEU A 259 -20.75 20.14 3.84
C LEU A 259 -20.24 21.28 2.95
N SER A 260 -19.46 20.97 1.91
CA SER A 260 -18.88 21.99 1.01
C SER A 260 -19.90 22.92 0.33
N ALA A 261 -21.18 22.53 0.29
CA ALA A 261 -22.28 23.36 -0.21
C ALA A 261 -22.99 24.21 0.88
N ASP A 262 -22.66 24.04 2.16
CA ASP A 262 -23.21 24.81 3.28
C ASP A 262 -22.16 25.83 3.77
N ASP A 263 -22.31 27.08 3.33
CA ASP A 263 -21.43 28.20 3.72
C ASP A 263 -21.37 28.42 5.25
N SER A 264 -22.35 27.90 6.01
CA SER A 264 -22.40 28.02 7.47
C SER A 264 -21.69 26.88 8.23
N ALA A 265 -21.24 25.83 7.55
CA ALA A 265 -20.60 24.68 8.17
C ALA A 265 -19.17 25.00 8.64
N ALA A 266 -18.35 25.59 7.77
CA ALA A 266 -16.97 25.99 8.09
C ALA A 266 -16.86 26.93 9.31
N PRO A 267 -17.66 28.01 9.45
CA PRO A 267 -17.61 28.86 10.64
C PRO A 267 -18.13 28.16 11.90
N ALA A 268 -19.14 27.29 11.78
CA ALA A 268 -19.66 26.52 12.92
C ALA A 268 -18.62 25.54 13.48
N VAL A 269 -17.93 24.79 12.61
CA VAL A 269 -16.84 23.88 13.00
C VAL A 269 -15.67 24.64 13.63
N ARG A 270 -15.30 25.80 13.05
CA ARG A 270 -14.26 26.66 13.65
C ARG A 270 -14.67 27.18 15.04
N GLY A 271 -15.94 27.49 15.24
CA GLY A 271 -16.49 27.90 16.54
C GLY A 271 -16.56 26.77 17.58
N ALA A 272 -16.70 25.52 17.13
CA ALA A 272 -16.73 24.35 18.01
C ALA A 272 -15.39 24.16 18.75
N PHE A 273 -14.25 24.53 18.15
CA PHE A 273 -12.93 24.45 18.78
C PHE A 273 -12.66 25.50 19.87
N ALA A 274 -13.58 26.43 20.14
CA ALA A 274 -13.34 27.49 21.11
C ALA A 274 -13.01 27.00 22.55
N PRO A 275 -13.63 25.93 23.10
CA PRO A 275 -13.26 25.41 24.42
C PRO A 275 -11.81 24.91 24.48
N LEU A 276 -11.37 24.23 23.42
CA LEU A 276 -10.01 23.70 23.29
C LEU A 276 -8.95 24.82 23.13
N GLN A 277 -9.34 25.96 22.55
CA GLN A 277 -8.50 27.16 22.47
C GLN A 277 -8.28 27.84 23.84
N GLN A 278 -9.21 27.68 24.79
CA GLN A 278 -9.18 28.39 26.07
C GLN A 278 -8.39 27.66 27.17
N LEU A 279 -7.91 26.44 26.90
CA LEU A 279 -7.10 25.67 27.85
C LEU A 279 -5.76 26.35 28.15
N ARG A 280 -5.63 26.98 29.33
CA ARG A 280 -4.36 27.44 29.91
C ARG A 280 -3.85 26.40 30.94
N PRO A 281 -2.55 26.03 30.97
CA PRO A 281 -1.46 26.41 30.10
C PRO A 281 -1.29 25.36 28.97
N HIS A 282 -2.01 25.55 27.86
CA HIS A 282 -1.90 24.82 26.59
C HIS A 282 -2.54 23.43 26.52
N ALA A 283 -3.15 23.12 25.38
CA ALA A 283 -3.74 21.82 25.01
C ALA A 283 -2.78 20.61 25.12
N LEU A 284 -1.47 20.88 25.04
CA LEU A 284 -0.40 19.88 25.07
C LEU A 284 0.18 19.63 26.48
N ALA A 285 -0.41 20.18 27.53
CA ALA A 285 0.03 19.93 28.90
C ALA A 285 -0.35 18.51 29.34
N VAL A 286 0.64 17.76 29.82
CA VAL A 286 0.54 16.32 30.12
C VAL A 286 1.35 16.00 31.39
N GLY A 287 0.95 14.96 32.13
CA GLY A 287 1.62 14.52 33.35
C GLY A 287 1.01 15.06 34.65
N SER A 288 -0.12 15.78 34.58
CA SER A 288 -0.89 16.17 35.76
C SER A 288 -2.38 15.84 35.60
N GLU A 289 -2.99 15.31 36.65
CA GLU A 289 -4.43 15.03 36.71
C GLU A 289 -5.32 16.25 36.38
N PRO A 290 -5.06 17.47 36.87
CA PRO A 290 -5.87 18.64 36.51
C PRO A 290 -5.79 18.98 35.01
N ALA A 291 -4.64 18.78 34.35
CA ALA A 291 -4.52 19.02 32.91
C ALA A 291 -5.32 17.98 32.11
N ALA A 292 -5.33 16.72 32.54
CA ALA A 292 -6.15 15.67 31.94
C ALA A 292 -7.66 15.93 32.14
N ALA A 293 -8.07 16.37 33.33
CA ALA A 293 -9.46 16.72 33.61
C ALA A 293 -9.95 17.92 32.77
N ALA A 294 -9.14 18.99 32.69
CA ALA A 294 -9.45 20.17 31.88
C ALA A 294 -9.60 19.81 30.39
N TRP A 295 -8.72 18.94 29.87
CA TRP A 295 -8.83 18.46 28.50
C TRP A 295 -10.12 17.68 28.25
N ARG A 296 -10.43 16.69 29.10
CA ARG A 296 -11.66 15.88 28.96
C ARG A 296 -12.91 16.75 28.98
N GLY A 297 -12.96 17.77 29.85
CA GLY A 297 -14.06 18.73 29.88
C GLY A 297 -14.18 19.55 28.59
N ALA A 298 -13.07 20.05 28.05
CA ALA A 298 -13.07 20.82 26.81
C ALA A 298 -13.42 19.97 25.57
N VAL A 299 -13.01 18.69 25.53
CA VAL A 299 -13.43 17.75 24.48
C VAL A 299 -14.93 17.48 24.56
N ALA A 300 -15.48 17.28 25.77
CA ALA A 300 -16.92 17.10 25.93
C ALA A 300 -17.73 18.33 25.46
N GLU A 301 -17.28 19.54 25.78
CA GLU A 301 -17.93 20.77 25.30
C GLU A 301 -17.77 20.96 23.77
N PHE A 302 -16.65 20.53 23.20
CA PHE A 302 -16.45 20.47 21.75
C PHE A 302 -17.46 19.51 21.10
N ASP A 303 -17.63 18.31 21.65
CA ASP A 303 -18.57 17.30 21.14
C ASP A 303 -20.01 17.82 21.19
N GLU A 304 -20.41 18.48 22.28
CA GLU A 304 -21.74 19.13 22.40
C GLU A 304 -21.97 20.19 21.33
N ARG A 305 -20.96 21.02 21.03
CA ARG A 305 -21.06 22.05 19.98
C ARG A 305 -21.08 21.43 18.58
N MET A 306 -20.30 20.37 18.37
CA MET A 306 -20.25 19.62 17.11
C MET A 306 -21.54 18.87 16.83
N ALA A 307 -22.31 18.45 17.84
CA ALA A 307 -23.57 17.73 17.66
C ALA A 307 -24.56 18.42 16.69
N SER A 308 -24.60 19.76 16.70
CA SER A 308 -25.42 20.54 15.75
C SER A 308 -24.94 20.47 14.30
N VAL A 309 -23.62 20.36 14.09
CA VAL A 309 -23.00 20.13 12.78
C VAL A 309 -23.24 18.68 12.35
N GLU A 310 -23.04 17.71 13.25
CA GLU A 310 -23.29 16.29 12.98
C GLU A 310 -24.74 16.05 12.55
N ALA A 311 -25.72 16.68 13.20
CA ALA A 311 -27.13 16.58 12.83
C ALA A 311 -27.40 17.08 11.40
N ARG A 312 -26.74 18.17 10.97
CA ARG A 312 -26.84 18.69 9.59
C ARG A 312 -26.19 17.75 8.58
N VAL A 313 -25.03 17.17 8.92
CA VAL A 313 -24.37 16.14 8.11
C VAL A 313 -25.30 14.93 7.93
N VAL A 314 -25.91 14.44 9.00
CA VAL A 314 -26.88 13.33 8.94
C VAL A 314 -28.06 13.68 8.04
N ALA A 315 -28.62 14.89 8.11
CA ALA A 315 -29.72 15.31 7.24
C ALA A 315 -29.32 15.33 5.75
N ARG A 316 -28.16 15.91 5.43
CA ARG A 316 -27.62 15.93 4.07
C ARG A 316 -27.32 14.53 3.54
N LEU A 317 -26.80 13.65 4.40
CA LEU A 317 -26.55 12.26 4.06
C LEU A 317 -27.83 11.50 3.74
N LYS A 318 -28.91 11.70 4.51
CA LYS A 318 -30.22 11.12 4.18
C LYS A 318 -30.70 11.55 2.80
N GLU A 319 -30.52 12.82 2.46
CA GLU A 319 -30.85 13.34 1.14
C GLU A 319 -29.98 12.71 0.04
N MET A 320 -28.65 12.65 0.21
CA MET A 320 -27.75 12.04 -0.78
C MET A 320 -27.99 10.53 -0.96
N LEU A 321 -28.23 9.81 0.14
CA LEU A 321 -28.58 8.39 0.14
C LEU A 321 -29.92 8.16 -0.56
N GLY A 322 -30.93 8.97 -0.26
CA GLY A 322 -32.27 8.84 -0.83
C GLY A 322 -32.38 9.26 -2.29
N THR A 323 -31.66 10.29 -2.73
CA THR A 323 -31.80 10.87 -4.08
C THR A 323 -30.94 10.20 -5.14
N SER A 324 -29.74 9.73 -4.78
CA SER A 324 -28.75 9.24 -5.76
C SER A 324 -28.35 7.79 -5.51
N LEU A 325 -27.90 7.47 -4.29
CA LEU A 325 -27.21 6.20 -4.03
C LEU A 325 -28.16 5.00 -3.94
N LEU A 326 -29.27 5.11 -3.21
CA LEU A 326 -30.27 4.04 -3.13
C LEU A 326 -30.96 3.79 -4.48
N PRO A 327 -31.41 4.81 -5.24
CA PRO A 327 -31.97 4.60 -6.57
C PRO A 327 -30.97 4.01 -7.57
N SER A 328 -29.69 4.39 -7.50
CA SER A 328 -28.63 3.84 -8.37
C SER A 328 -28.39 2.36 -8.09
N LEU A 329 -28.27 1.97 -6.81
CA LEU A 329 -28.14 0.56 -6.40
C LEU A 329 -29.38 -0.25 -6.76
N ALA A 330 -30.58 0.29 -6.52
CA ALA A 330 -31.84 -0.34 -6.88
C ALA A 330 -31.96 -0.58 -8.39
N ALA A 331 -31.58 0.41 -9.21
CA ALA A 331 -31.57 0.31 -10.66
C ALA A 331 -30.55 -0.72 -11.15
N ALA A 332 -29.37 -0.80 -10.53
CA ALA A 332 -28.36 -1.80 -10.85
C ALA A 332 -28.84 -3.23 -10.56
N THR A 333 -29.43 -3.47 -9.38
CA THR A 333 -29.99 -4.78 -9.01
C THR A 333 -31.23 -5.16 -9.84
N ALA A 334 -32.08 -4.19 -10.19
CA ALA A 334 -33.29 -4.44 -10.97
C ALA A 334 -32.98 -4.74 -12.44
N ARG A 335 -31.99 -4.07 -13.04
CA ARG A 335 -31.54 -4.36 -14.41
C ARG A 335 -31.04 -5.79 -14.54
N HIS A 336 -30.27 -6.28 -13.56
CA HIS A 336 -29.81 -7.67 -13.57
C HIS A 336 -30.97 -8.68 -13.47
N ALA A 337 -31.97 -8.42 -12.63
CA ALA A 337 -33.13 -9.29 -12.51
C ALA A 337 -33.93 -9.40 -13.82
N ALA A 338 -33.98 -8.33 -14.62
CA ALA A 338 -34.64 -8.30 -15.93
C ALA A 338 -33.80 -8.96 -17.04
N ASP A 339 -32.46 -8.94 -16.92
CA ASP A 339 -31.51 -9.35 -17.96
C ASP A 339 -30.86 -10.72 -17.69
N LYS A 340 -31.50 -11.59 -16.91
CA LYS A 340 -31.07 -12.99 -16.67
C LYS A 340 -30.85 -13.83 -17.95
N GLY A 341 -31.18 -13.30 -19.13
CA GLY A 341 -30.91 -13.90 -20.45
C GLY A 341 -29.89 -13.15 -21.32
N ALA A 342 -29.35 -12.00 -20.90
CA ALA A 342 -28.33 -11.26 -21.63
C ALA A 342 -26.93 -11.68 -21.17
N GLY A 343 -26.05 -12.01 -22.12
CA GLY A 343 -24.68 -12.42 -21.82
C GLY A 343 -23.85 -11.36 -21.08
N ALA A 344 -22.69 -11.77 -20.57
CA ALA A 344 -21.79 -10.99 -19.70
C ALA A 344 -21.49 -9.53 -20.15
N ALA A 345 -21.59 -9.23 -21.44
CA ALA A 345 -21.39 -7.88 -21.99
C ALA A 345 -22.52 -6.88 -21.64
N GLY A 346 -23.77 -7.34 -21.45
CA GLY A 346 -24.90 -6.51 -21.05
C GLY A 346 -24.93 -6.18 -19.56
N GLN A 347 -24.32 -7.03 -18.74
CA GLN A 347 -24.34 -6.95 -17.28
C GLN A 347 -23.23 -6.04 -16.70
N ALA A 348 -22.11 -5.87 -17.41
CA ALA A 348 -20.98 -5.03 -17.00
C ALA A 348 -21.31 -3.57 -16.58
N PRO A 349 -22.18 -2.81 -17.29
CA PRO A 349 -22.49 -1.43 -16.91
C PRO A 349 -23.34 -1.33 -15.62
N ALA A 350 -24.19 -2.32 -15.33
CA ALA A 350 -24.98 -2.35 -14.10
C ALA A 350 -24.08 -2.58 -12.87
N HIS A 351 -23.11 -3.49 -13.00
CA HIS A 351 -22.11 -3.74 -11.96
C HIS A 351 -21.21 -2.55 -11.68
N ALA A 352 -20.76 -1.85 -12.72
CA ALA A 352 -19.91 -0.67 -12.56
C ALA A 352 -20.64 0.46 -11.82
N ALA A 353 -21.94 0.66 -12.10
CA ALA A 353 -22.77 1.62 -11.38
C ALA A 353 -22.95 1.26 -9.90
N ALA A 354 -23.20 -0.03 -9.59
CA ALA A 354 -23.29 -0.50 -8.22
C ALA A 354 -21.97 -0.33 -7.45
N GLN A 355 -20.84 -0.62 -8.11
CA GLN A 355 -19.51 -0.43 -7.51
C GLN A 355 -19.19 1.04 -7.24
N ALA A 356 -19.53 1.95 -8.17
CA ALA A 356 -19.33 3.38 -7.97
C ALA A 356 -20.14 3.87 -6.75
N ALA A 357 -21.40 3.47 -6.64
CA ALA A 357 -22.23 3.79 -5.48
C ALA A 357 -21.66 3.20 -4.17
N LEU A 358 -21.20 1.95 -4.17
CA LEU A 358 -20.56 1.33 -3.00
C LEU A 358 -19.21 1.98 -2.64
N ALA A 359 -18.47 2.50 -3.61
CA ALA A 359 -17.22 3.21 -3.37
C ALA A 359 -17.45 4.58 -2.71
N GLU A 360 -18.44 5.34 -3.19
CA GLU A 360 -18.87 6.58 -2.57
C GLU A 360 -19.40 6.33 -1.15
N LEU A 361 -20.18 5.27 -0.96
CA LEU A 361 -20.67 4.85 0.37
C LEU A 361 -19.54 4.44 1.32
N ALA A 362 -18.49 3.78 0.84
CA ALA A 362 -17.34 3.41 1.67
C ALA A 362 -16.54 4.65 2.10
N GLY A 363 -16.36 5.63 1.20
CA GLY A 363 -15.72 6.91 1.52
C GLY A 363 -16.49 7.69 2.59
N VAL A 364 -17.81 7.74 2.46
CA VAL A 364 -18.70 8.38 3.44
C VAL A 364 -18.81 7.56 4.74
N GLY A 365 -18.79 6.24 4.66
CA GLY A 365 -18.97 5.33 5.80
C GLY A 365 -17.81 5.37 6.81
N ALA A 366 -16.59 5.63 6.36
CA ALA A 366 -15.45 5.85 7.26
C ALA A 366 -15.70 7.05 8.20
N LEU A 367 -16.31 8.11 7.67
CA LEU A 367 -16.70 9.31 8.41
C LEU A 367 -17.86 9.02 9.36
N LEU A 368 -18.84 8.24 8.90
CA LEU A 368 -19.99 7.82 9.72
C LEU A 368 -19.56 7.01 10.96
N SER A 369 -18.55 6.16 10.86
CA SER A 369 -18.07 5.35 12.00
C SER A 369 -17.60 6.16 13.22
N ARG A 370 -17.33 7.46 13.03
CA ARG A 370 -16.85 8.41 14.04
C ARG A 370 -17.96 9.29 14.64
N LEU A 371 -19.13 9.38 14.00
CA LEU A 371 -20.23 10.30 14.37
C LEU A 371 -21.19 9.67 15.40
N SER A 372 -21.67 10.50 16.34
CA SER A 372 -22.61 10.07 17.40
C SER A 372 -24.05 9.89 16.90
N GLY A 373 -24.41 10.53 15.77
CA GLY A 373 -25.76 10.55 15.20
C GLY A 373 -26.13 9.43 14.22
N VAL A 374 -25.27 8.44 13.98
CA VAL A 374 -25.53 7.35 13.00
C VAL A 374 -26.75 6.50 13.38
N GLU A 375 -27.13 6.49 14.65
CA GLU A 375 -28.36 5.86 15.11
C GLU A 375 -29.61 6.36 14.35
N ALA A 376 -29.60 7.61 13.87
CA ALA A 376 -30.71 8.18 13.11
C ALA A 376 -30.85 7.64 11.67
N LEU A 377 -29.87 6.88 11.15
CA LEU A 377 -29.86 6.31 9.78
C LEU A 377 -30.40 4.86 9.73
N THR A 378 -31.26 4.43 10.65
CA THR A 378 -31.75 3.02 10.69
C THR A 378 -32.52 2.61 9.43
N GLY A 379 -33.34 3.49 8.87
CA GLY A 379 -34.14 3.20 7.68
C GLY A 379 -33.29 3.03 6.42
N GLU A 380 -32.34 3.94 6.22
CA GLU A 380 -31.40 3.95 5.11
C GLU A 380 -30.42 2.76 5.21
N ARG A 381 -29.98 2.42 6.43
CA ARG A 381 -29.15 1.22 6.69
C ARG A 381 -29.87 -0.05 6.27
N LYS A 382 -31.14 -0.22 6.66
CA LYS A 382 -31.94 -1.39 6.29
C LYS A 382 -32.13 -1.50 4.78
N ALA A 383 -32.43 -0.37 4.10
CA ALA A 383 -32.55 -0.34 2.65
C ALA A 383 -31.22 -0.70 1.95
N LEU A 384 -30.10 -0.14 2.43
CA LEU A 384 -28.78 -0.41 1.88
C LEU A 384 -28.36 -1.87 2.08
N THR A 385 -28.57 -2.44 3.27
CA THR A 385 -28.31 -3.86 3.54
C THR A 385 -29.11 -4.75 2.58
N LYS A 386 -30.40 -4.45 2.36
CA LYS A 386 -31.23 -5.20 1.41
C LYS A 386 -30.72 -5.12 -0.03
N HIS A 387 -30.27 -3.95 -0.48
CA HIS A 387 -29.71 -3.80 -1.84
C HIS A 387 -28.35 -4.47 -1.99
N ILE A 388 -27.51 -4.45 -0.95
CA ILE A 388 -26.24 -5.16 -0.94
C ILE A 388 -26.47 -6.68 -0.96
N ASP A 389 -27.43 -7.18 -0.18
CA ASP A 389 -27.80 -8.60 -0.16
C ASP A 389 -28.24 -9.08 -1.54
N ALA A 390 -29.15 -8.34 -2.21
CA ALA A 390 -29.56 -8.64 -3.58
C ALA A 390 -28.40 -8.59 -4.60
N PHE A 391 -27.43 -7.71 -4.40
CA PHE A 391 -26.23 -7.65 -5.23
C PHE A 391 -25.30 -8.85 -5.00
N LEU A 392 -25.15 -9.32 -3.76
CA LEU A 392 -24.38 -10.51 -3.43
C LEU A 392 -25.05 -11.78 -3.99
N GLU A 393 -26.37 -11.89 -3.90
CA GLU A 393 -27.14 -12.98 -4.54
C GLU A 393 -26.94 -13.00 -6.05
N GLN A 394 -26.89 -11.82 -6.69
CA GLN A 394 -26.56 -11.70 -8.11
C GLN A 394 -25.15 -12.23 -8.43
N LEU A 395 -24.14 -11.84 -7.64
CA LEU A 395 -22.77 -12.33 -7.85
C LEU A 395 -22.65 -13.84 -7.62
N GLN A 396 -23.40 -14.39 -6.67
CA GLN A 396 -23.47 -15.83 -6.44
C GLN A 396 -24.09 -16.55 -7.64
N SER A 397 -25.18 -16.03 -8.22
CA SER A 397 -25.79 -16.59 -9.43
C SER A 397 -24.81 -16.59 -10.61
N GLU A 398 -24.06 -15.51 -10.81
CA GLU A 398 -23.05 -15.44 -11.87
C GLU A 398 -21.91 -16.44 -11.64
N LEU A 399 -21.52 -16.68 -10.38
CA LEU A 399 -20.53 -17.70 -10.04
C LEU A 399 -21.00 -19.11 -10.40
N ASP A 400 -22.26 -19.43 -10.12
CA ASP A 400 -22.83 -20.73 -10.46
C ASP A 400 -22.89 -20.95 -11.99
N ASP A 401 -23.21 -19.90 -12.76
CA ASP A 401 -23.17 -19.95 -14.23
C ASP A 401 -21.73 -20.17 -14.76
N GLN A 402 -20.75 -19.46 -14.17
CA GLN A 402 -19.34 -19.57 -14.57
C GLN A 402 -18.69 -20.91 -14.17
N ARG A 403 -19.17 -21.58 -13.12
CA ARG A 403 -18.73 -22.95 -12.78
C ARG A 403 -19.00 -23.93 -13.91
N GLY A 404 -20.14 -23.79 -14.61
CA GLY A 404 -20.44 -24.58 -15.80
C GLY A 404 -19.50 -24.30 -16.98
N ALA A 405 -19.17 -23.02 -17.21
CA ALA A 405 -18.24 -22.62 -18.26
C ALA A 405 -16.79 -23.03 -17.96
N ALA A 406 -16.37 -22.98 -16.70
CA ALA A 406 -15.04 -23.37 -16.24
C ALA A 406 -14.69 -24.80 -16.60
N ALA A 407 -15.62 -25.74 -16.36
CA ALA A 407 -15.44 -27.15 -16.69
C ALA A 407 -15.21 -27.38 -18.20
N ALA A 408 -15.88 -26.60 -19.06
CA ALA A 408 -15.67 -26.68 -20.50
C ALA A 408 -14.28 -26.15 -20.91
N ILE A 409 -13.81 -25.08 -20.26
CA ILE A 409 -12.50 -24.46 -20.54
C ILE A 409 -11.34 -25.34 -20.05
N THR A 410 -11.47 -25.95 -18.85
CA THR A 410 -10.44 -26.85 -18.31
C THR A 410 -10.36 -28.16 -19.11
N ALA A 411 -11.50 -28.68 -19.58
CA ALA A 411 -11.54 -29.82 -20.49
C ALA A 411 -10.90 -29.51 -21.86
N ALA A 412 -11.19 -28.34 -22.44
CA ALA A 412 -10.59 -27.89 -23.71
C ALA A 412 -9.06 -27.68 -23.63
N ALA A 413 -8.49 -27.48 -22.44
CA ALA A 413 -7.05 -27.40 -22.25
C ALA A 413 -6.32 -28.74 -22.49
N GLY A 414 -7.04 -29.87 -22.40
CA GLY A 414 -6.50 -31.22 -22.60
C GLY A 414 -6.49 -31.67 -24.06
N ASP A 415 -7.48 -31.22 -24.85
CA ASP A 415 -7.68 -31.56 -26.26
C ASP A 415 -7.78 -30.28 -27.09
N ARG A 416 -6.66 -29.55 -27.16
CA ARG A 416 -6.56 -28.24 -27.84
C ARG A 416 -6.65 -28.40 -29.37
N ASP A 417 -7.84 -28.67 -29.87
CA ASP A 417 -8.15 -28.81 -31.30
C ASP A 417 -8.27 -27.44 -32.02
N ASP A 418 -7.88 -27.42 -33.30
CA ASP A 418 -7.45 -26.25 -34.09
C ASP A 418 -8.51 -25.16 -34.40
N THR A 419 -9.72 -25.16 -33.83
CA THR A 419 -10.83 -24.33 -34.38
C THR A 419 -11.71 -23.57 -33.40
N ALA A 420 -11.31 -23.30 -32.16
CA ALA A 420 -12.20 -22.60 -31.24
C ALA A 420 -11.61 -21.30 -30.66
N ASP A 421 -12.22 -20.18 -31.05
CA ASP A 421 -12.19 -18.90 -30.32
C ASP A 421 -12.87 -19.10 -28.94
N VAL A 422 -12.26 -19.90 -28.07
CA VAL A 422 -12.76 -20.18 -26.72
C VAL A 422 -12.36 -19.06 -25.79
N SER A 423 -13.29 -18.65 -24.92
CA SER A 423 -13.00 -17.83 -23.75
C SER A 423 -11.77 -18.38 -23.02
N SER A 424 -10.70 -17.58 -22.97
CA SER A 424 -9.44 -18.00 -22.34
C SER A 424 -9.62 -18.18 -20.84
N ILE A 425 -8.90 -19.14 -20.25
CA ILE A 425 -8.74 -19.28 -18.79
C ILE A 425 -8.39 -17.95 -18.09
N ALA A 426 -7.63 -17.08 -18.78
CA ALA A 426 -7.26 -15.76 -18.24
C ALA A 426 -8.47 -14.82 -18.12
N SER A 427 -9.47 -14.93 -19.01
CA SER A 427 -10.71 -14.15 -18.91
C SER A 427 -11.55 -14.58 -17.72
N LEU A 428 -11.59 -15.90 -17.44
CA LEU A 428 -12.32 -16.46 -16.30
C LEU A 428 -11.67 -16.06 -14.96
N ILE A 429 -10.34 -16.15 -14.86
CA ILE A 429 -9.60 -15.72 -13.65
C ILE A 429 -9.71 -14.21 -13.45
N SER A 430 -9.62 -13.42 -14.54
CA SER A 430 -9.85 -11.97 -14.47
C SER A 430 -11.27 -11.65 -13.99
N TRP A 431 -12.28 -12.38 -14.47
CA TRP A 431 -13.66 -12.22 -14.02
C TRP A 431 -13.80 -12.56 -12.52
N ALA A 432 -13.24 -13.69 -12.07
CA ALA A 432 -13.29 -14.08 -10.66
C ALA A 432 -12.61 -13.04 -9.75
N ALA A 433 -11.47 -12.49 -10.17
CA ALA A 433 -10.78 -11.42 -9.45
C ALA A 433 -11.62 -10.13 -9.37
N GLN A 434 -12.31 -9.76 -10.45
CA GLN A 434 -13.23 -8.62 -10.47
C GLN A 434 -14.43 -8.84 -9.54
N CYS A 435 -15.01 -10.04 -9.53
CA CYS A 435 -16.10 -10.40 -8.62
C CYS A 435 -15.65 -10.41 -7.15
N HIS A 436 -14.44 -10.90 -6.86
CA HIS A 436 -13.89 -10.83 -5.51
C HIS A 436 -13.71 -9.37 -5.06
N ALA A 437 -13.23 -8.49 -5.95
CA ALA A 437 -13.10 -7.06 -5.66
C ALA A 437 -14.47 -6.40 -5.40
N LYS A 438 -15.51 -6.75 -6.18
CA LYS A 438 -16.90 -6.31 -5.95
C LYS A 438 -17.41 -6.73 -4.56
N ALA A 439 -17.28 -8.00 -4.21
CA ALA A 439 -17.72 -8.53 -2.93
C ALA A 439 -16.91 -7.94 -1.75
N SER A 440 -15.61 -7.68 -1.94
CA SER A 440 -14.76 -7.01 -0.95
C SER A 440 -15.25 -5.60 -0.65
N LYS A 441 -15.66 -4.83 -1.68
CA LYS A 441 -16.20 -3.48 -1.48
C LYS A 441 -17.56 -3.49 -0.79
N ALA A 442 -18.44 -4.43 -1.14
CA ALA A 442 -19.71 -4.63 -0.44
C ALA A 442 -19.49 -4.93 1.06
N ARG A 443 -18.54 -5.81 1.38
CA ARG A 443 -18.14 -6.13 2.75
C ARG A 443 -17.60 -4.92 3.50
N GLU A 444 -16.75 -4.10 2.87
CA GLU A 444 -16.21 -2.87 3.49
C GLU A 444 -17.34 -1.95 3.92
N VAL A 445 -18.33 -1.72 3.06
CA VAL A 445 -19.51 -0.92 3.38
C VAL A 445 -20.30 -1.54 4.53
N LEU A 446 -20.57 -2.86 4.49
CA LEU A 446 -21.29 -3.55 5.56
C LEU A 446 -20.57 -3.48 6.92
N LEU A 447 -19.23 -3.53 6.94
CA LEU A 447 -18.44 -3.37 8.17
C LEU A 447 -18.58 -1.96 8.76
N LEU A 448 -18.64 -0.95 7.89
CA LEU A 448 -18.88 0.44 8.29
C LEU A 448 -20.31 0.61 8.85
N LEU A 449 -21.29 -0.05 8.25
CA LEU A 449 -22.69 -0.05 8.71
C LEU A 449 -22.90 -0.77 10.05
N ALA A 450 -22.13 -1.85 10.31
CA ALA A 450 -22.19 -2.62 11.54
C ALA A 450 -21.72 -1.84 12.78
N GLY A 451 -21.20 -0.62 12.61
CA GLY A 451 -20.81 0.24 13.72
C GLY A 451 -19.67 -0.33 14.56
N ARG A 452 -18.86 -1.26 14.01
CA ARG A 452 -17.56 -1.59 14.60
C ARG A 452 -16.70 -0.35 14.46
N ARG A 453 -16.80 0.58 15.42
CA ARG A 453 -15.72 1.53 15.73
C ARG A 453 -14.45 0.72 15.60
N ARG A 454 -13.56 1.14 14.70
CA ARG A 454 -12.22 0.55 14.59
C ARG A 454 -11.62 0.70 15.97
N ARG A 455 -11.76 -0.32 16.82
CA ARG A 455 -11.33 -0.32 18.20
C ARG A 455 -9.82 -0.20 18.06
N ARG A 456 -9.32 1.03 18.25
CA ARG A 456 -7.91 1.36 18.07
C ARG A 456 -7.17 0.38 18.95
N SER A 457 -6.38 -0.47 18.31
CA SER A 457 -5.59 -1.52 18.94
C SER A 457 -4.58 -0.82 19.84
N GLY A 458 -4.94 -0.66 21.10
CA GLY A 458 -4.20 0.04 22.12
C GLY A 458 -4.59 -0.47 23.49
N GLN A 459 -4.76 -1.79 23.63
CA GLN A 459 -4.72 -2.45 24.92
C GLN A 459 -4.35 -3.92 24.70
N GLY A 460 -3.08 -4.23 24.96
CA GLY A 460 -2.66 -5.60 25.17
C GLY A 460 -3.41 -6.15 26.38
N GLY A 461 -4.11 -7.26 26.18
CA GLY A 461 -4.86 -7.95 27.23
C GLY A 461 -5.57 -9.16 26.66
N ALA A 462 -4.87 -10.29 26.72
CA ALA A 462 -5.37 -11.68 26.68
C ALA A 462 -6.32 -12.10 25.55
N VAL A 463 -5.77 -12.97 24.71
CA VAL A 463 -6.50 -13.99 23.96
C VAL A 463 -7.27 -14.86 24.96
N ASP A 464 -8.58 -14.95 24.83
CA ASP A 464 -9.34 -16.14 25.21
C ASP A 464 -10.28 -16.49 24.06
N ASP A 465 -9.95 -17.62 23.43
CA ASP A 465 -10.84 -18.41 22.58
C ASP A 465 -12.02 -18.91 23.43
N ASP A 466 -13.26 -18.68 23.00
CA ASP A 466 -14.33 -19.63 23.27
C ASP A 466 -15.36 -19.64 22.14
N SER A 467 -15.19 -20.61 21.26
CA SER A 467 -16.20 -21.15 20.37
C SER A 467 -17.20 -21.97 21.18
N GLY A 468 -18.44 -21.49 21.33
CA GLY A 468 -19.45 -22.21 22.12
C GLY A 468 -20.89 -21.91 21.72
N THR A 469 -21.41 -22.70 20.78
CA THR A 469 -22.84 -22.96 20.59
C THR A 469 -23.57 -23.17 21.92
N ARG A 470 -24.54 -22.30 22.27
CA ARG A 470 -25.62 -22.65 23.19
C ARG A 470 -26.98 -22.19 22.67
N ARG A 471 -27.75 -23.18 22.23
CA ARG A 471 -29.22 -23.18 22.24
C ARG A 471 -29.71 -22.74 23.63
N ALA A 472 -30.55 -21.71 23.69
CA ALA A 472 -31.38 -21.41 24.85
C ALA A 472 -32.85 -21.43 24.42
N SER A 473 -33.47 -22.57 24.64
CA SER A 473 -34.90 -22.79 24.62
C SER A 473 -35.55 -22.17 25.85
N GLY A 474 -36.57 -21.33 25.60
CA GLY A 474 -37.80 -21.21 26.39
C GLY A 474 -37.73 -20.72 27.83
N GLU A 475 -38.14 -19.46 28.04
CA GLU A 475 -39.16 -19.15 29.06
C GLU A 475 -39.80 -17.77 28.77
N ARG A 476 -41.12 -17.76 28.64
CA ARG A 476 -41.97 -16.57 28.51
C ARG A 476 -42.20 -15.97 29.90
N ALA A 477 -41.89 -14.68 30.06
CA ALA A 477 -42.55 -13.84 31.05
C ALA A 477 -42.84 -12.49 30.39
N GLY A 478 -44.12 -12.12 30.38
CA GLY A 478 -44.63 -10.91 29.72
C GLY A 478 -44.21 -9.64 30.46
N GLY A 479 -43.80 -8.65 29.67
CA GLY A 479 -43.61 -7.27 30.10
C GLY A 479 -43.71 -6.38 28.87
N SER A 480 -44.83 -5.67 28.74
CA SER A 480 -45.08 -4.68 27.70
C SER A 480 -44.12 -3.50 27.87
N GLY A 481 -43.17 -3.36 26.94
CA GLY A 481 -42.30 -2.19 26.82
C GLY A 481 -41.96 -2.00 25.34
N SER A 482 -42.54 -0.98 24.72
CA SER A 482 -42.27 -0.58 23.34
C SER A 482 -40.94 0.18 23.24
N GLY A 483 -39.93 -0.44 22.60
CA GLY A 483 -38.60 0.10 22.24
C GLY A 483 -37.44 -0.59 22.99
N PRO A 484 -36.26 -0.91 22.40
CA PRO A 484 -35.74 -0.75 21.04
C PRO A 484 -35.41 -2.13 20.40
N THR A 485 -36.39 -2.80 19.79
CA THR A 485 -36.17 -4.12 19.16
C THR A 485 -35.67 -4.01 17.72
N ASP A 486 -35.98 -2.92 17.03
CA ASP A 486 -35.65 -2.74 15.60
C ASP A 486 -34.16 -2.53 15.33
N GLY A 487 -33.44 -1.87 16.26
CA GLY A 487 -32.00 -1.66 16.13
C GLY A 487 -31.19 -2.96 16.23
N ARG A 488 -31.66 -3.92 17.05
CA ARG A 488 -31.03 -5.24 17.23
C ARG A 488 -31.30 -6.17 16.05
N ALA A 489 -32.50 -6.07 15.46
CA ALA A 489 -32.85 -6.78 14.24
C ALA A 489 -32.02 -6.29 13.04
N GLY A 490 -31.90 -4.98 12.85
CA GLY A 490 -31.08 -4.41 11.76
C GLY A 490 -29.59 -4.74 11.88
N ALA A 491 -29.04 -4.82 13.10
CA ALA A 491 -27.66 -5.25 13.32
C ALA A 491 -27.44 -6.74 13.02
N ALA A 492 -28.44 -7.58 13.29
CA ALA A 492 -28.41 -9.00 12.93
C ALA A 492 -28.47 -9.21 11.41
N ASP A 493 -29.31 -8.43 10.71
CA ASP A 493 -29.40 -8.45 9.25
C ASP A 493 -28.06 -8.06 8.58
N VAL A 494 -27.41 -7.00 9.07
CA VAL A 494 -26.07 -6.60 8.60
C VAL A 494 -25.03 -7.69 8.86
N ALA A 495 -25.07 -8.34 10.02
CA ALA A 495 -24.16 -9.43 10.36
C ALA A 495 -24.36 -10.68 9.48
N ALA A 496 -25.61 -11.00 9.14
CA ALA A 496 -25.92 -12.08 8.20
C ALA A 496 -25.37 -11.77 6.80
N CYS A 497 -25.64 -10.58 6.26
CA CYS A 497 -25.11 -10.17 4.95
C CYS A 497 -23.58 -10.10 4.92
N LEU A 498 -22.93 -9.72 6.03
CA LEU A 498 -21.47 -9.80 6.17
C LEU A 498 -20.96 -11.23 6.05
N GLY A 499 -21.64 -12.19 6.68
CA GLY A 499 -21.35 -13.61 6.55
C GLY A 499 -21.45 -14.09 5.10
N VAL A 500 -22.51 -13.70 4.39
CA VAL A 500 -22.70 -14.02 2.95
C VAL A 500 -21.56 -13.43 2.12
N ALA A 501 -21.18 -12.17 2.34
CA ALA A 501 -20.10 -11.53 1.60
C ALA A 501 -18.73 -12.19 1.86
N ASP A 502 -18.45 -12.59 3.10
CA ASP A 502 -17.22 -13.30 3.45
C ASP A 502 -17.18 -14.71 2.86
N GLU A 503 -18.30 -15.41 2.82
CA GLU A 503 -18.37 -16.76 2.23
C GLU A 503 -18.23 -16.72 0.71
N LEU A 504 -18.96 -15.84 0.02
CA LEU A 504 -18.83 -15.65 -1.44
C LEU A 504 -17.38 -15.32 -1.85
N ARG A 505 -16.66 -14.52 -1.05
CA ARG A 505 -15.24 -14.22 -1.31
C ARG A 505 -14.36 -15.46 -1.21
N LYS A 506 -14.56 -16.29 -0.18
CA LYS A 506 -13.83 -17.56 -0.05
C LYS A 506 -14.16 -18.50 -1.20
N GLU A 507 -15.43 -18.56 -1.61
CA GLU A 507 -15.86 -19.37 -2.75
C GLU A 507 -15.23 -18.90 -4.07
N LEU A 508 -15.15 -17.59 -4.31
CA LEU A 508 -14.48 -17.02 -5.49
C LEU A 508 -12.97 -17.30 -5.49
N ASP A 509 -12.33 -17.18 -4.34
CA ASP A 509 -10.91 -17.51 -4.19
C ASP A 509 -10.67 -19.01 -4.41
N ALA A 510 -11.51 -19.88 -3.85
CA ALA A 510 -11.46 -21.33 -4.04
C ALA A 510 -11.68 -21.69 -5.51
N PHE A 511 -12.73 -21.16 -6.14
CA PHE A 511 -13.02 -21.35 -7.55
C PHE A 511 -11.84 -20.96 -8.45
N SER A 512 -11.21 -19.80 -8.20
CA SER A 512 -10.04 -19.36 -8.98
C SER A 512 -8.84 -20.30 -8.83
N ARG A 513 -8.61 -20.83 -7.62
CA ARG A 513 -7.51 -21.77 -7.34
C ARG A 513 -7.77 -23.12 -7.98
N GLU A 514 -8.94 -23.71 -7.75
CA GLU A 514 -9.35 -25.02 -8.26
C GLU A 514 -9.30 -25.02 -9.80
N THR A 515 -9.92 -24.03 -10.44
CA THR A 515 -9.92 -23.93 -11.91
C THR A 515 -8.51 -23.77 -12.48
N LEU A 516 -7.65 -23.00 -11.80
CA LEU A 516 -6.26 -22.81 -12.21
C LEU A 516 -5.42 -24.08 -12.00
N GLU A 517 -5.64 -24.82 -10.93
CA GLU A 517 -4.97 -26.09 -10.65
C GLU A 517 -5.37 -27.14 -11.69
N GLU A 518 -6.66 -27.31 -11.96
CA GLU A 518 -7.17 -28.20 -13.02
C GLU A 518 -6.61 -27.84 -14.39
N TRP A 519 -6.60 -26.54 -14.74
CA TRP A 519 -6.03 -26.09 -16.01
C TRP A 519 -4.51 -26.36 -16.08
N GLN A 520 -3.78 -26.18 -14.99
CA GLN A 520 -2.34 -26.47 -14.93
C GLN A 520 -2.06 -27.98 -15.07
N GLU A 521 -2.86 -28.84 -14.45
CA GLU A 521 -2.74 -30.29 -14.56
C GLU A 521 -3.04 -30.76 -15.99
N SER A 522 -4.14 -30.29 -16.57
CA SER A 522 -4.54 -30.57 -17.95
C SER A 522 -3.48 -30.09 -18.95
N THR A 523 -2.97 -28.86 -18.78
CA THR A 523 -1.90 -28.29 -19.62
C THR A 523 -0.59 -29.04 -19.46
N ALA A 524 -0.20 -29.47 -18.25
CA ALA A 524 1.02 -30.23 -18.02
C ALA A 524 0.93 -31.64 -18.64
N SER A 525 -0.23 -32.30 -18.53
CA SER A 525 -0.52 -33.58 -19.19
C SER A 525 -0.40 -33.44 -20.71
N TRP A 526 -1.05 -32.44 -21.29
CA TRP A 526 -0.95 -32.14 -22.72
C TRP A 526 0.49 -31.83 -23.17
N LEU A 527 1.22 -30.99 -22.42
CA LEU A 527 2.63 -30.67 -22.71
C LEU A 527 3.53 -31.91 -22.69
N SER A 528 3.26 -32.86 -21.78
CA SER A 528 4.02 -34.12 -21.72
C SER A 528 3.84 -34.96 -22.98
N GLY A 529 2.64 -34.97 -23.57
CA GLY A 529 2.36 -35.62 -24.86
C GLY A 529 2.98 -34.87 -26.04
N VAL A 530 2.99 -33.53 -26.00
CA VAL A 530 3.50 -32.70 -27.09
C VAL A 530 5.01 -32.53 -27.07
N ALA A 531 5.70 -32.78 -25.95
CA ALA A 531 7.14 -32.55 -25.72
C ALA A 531 8.10 -33.09 -26.80
N SER A 532 7.65 -34.07 -27.60
CA SER A 532 8.36 -34.61 -28.77
C SER A 532 8.50 -33.61 -29.94
N TRP A 533 7.77 -32.48 -29.94
CA TRP A 533 7.76 -31.47 -31.00
C TRP A 533 9.15 -30.86 -31.28
N LYS A 534 10.04 -30.83 -30.28
CA LYS A 534 11.40 -30.29 -30.43
C LYS A 534 12.26 -31.09 -31.42
N GLY A 535 11.91 -32.36 -31.66
CA GLY A 535 12.56 -33.25 -32.62
C GLY A 535 11.81 -33.41 -33.95
N SER A 536 10.67 -32.74 -34.12
CA SER A 536 9.89 -32.85 -35.35
C SER A 536 10.56 -32.11 -36.51
N LYS A 537 10.27 -32.56 -37.74
CA LYS A 537 10.70 -31.87 -38.96
C LYS A 537 10.04 -30.49 -39.00
N LEU A 538 10.78 -29.47 -39.44
CA LEU A 538 10.26 -28.09 -39.52
C LEU A 538 9.11 -27.96 -40.53
N MET A 539 9.25 -28.65 -41.67
CA MET A 539 8.33 -28.62 -42.80
C MET A 539 8.17 -30.05 -43.34
N SER A 540 6.95 -30.43 -43.69
CA SER A 540 6.70 -31.62 -44.50
C SER A 540 6.06 -31.23 -45.83
N PHE A 541 6.46 -31.96 -46.88
CA PHE A 541 5.81 -31.93 -48.18
C PHE A 541 4.86 -33.10 -48.24
N ASP A 542 3.58 -32.82 -48.42
CA ASP A 542 2.61 -33.85 -48.74
C ASP A 542 2.59 -34.07 -50.25
N ALA A 543 3.10 -35.23 -50.68
CA ALA A 543 3.15 -35.61 -52.09
C ALA A 543 1.76 -35.82 -52.72
N ALA A 544 0.73 -36.07 -51.90
CA ALA A 544 -0.63 -36.28 -52.38
C ALA A 544 -1.36 -34.95 -52.63
N SER A 545 -1.27 -33.99 -51.70
CA SER A 545 -1.96 -32.70 -51.79
C SER A 545 -1.15 -31.57 -52.44
N ARG A 546 0.16 -31.78 -52.67
CA ARG A 546 1.13 -30.74 -53.08
C ARG A 546 1.19 -29.54 -52.14
N HIS A 547 0.73 -29.70 -50.89
CA HIS A 547 0.80 -28.67 -49.87
C HIS A 547 2.03 -28.84 -48.98
N VAL A 548 2.53 -27.70 -48.51
CA VAL A 548 3.61 -27.63 -47.51
C VAL A 548 3.00 -27.28 -46.17
N ASN A 549 3.30 -28.09 -45.16
CA ASN A 549 2.85 -27.88 -43.79
C ASN A 549 4.04 -27.56 -42.89
N ALA A 550 3.98 -26.42 -42.20
CA ALA A 550 4.93 -26.05 -41.16
C ALA A 550 4.50 -26.71 -39.84
N HIS A 551 5.37 -27.52 -39.25
CA HIS A 551 5.09 -28.20 -37.98
C HIS A 551 5.39 -27.27 -36.80
N PHE A 552 4.49 -26.32 -36.57
CA PHE A 552 4.44 -25.52 -35.34
C PHE A 552 3.00 -25.55 -34.82
N SER A 553 2.77 -26.21 -33.67
CA SER A 553 1.42 -26.46 -33.18
C SER A 553 0.69 -25.16 -32.87
N GLU A 554 -0.52 -25.01 -33.39
CA GLU A 554 -1.40 -23.86 -33.14
C GLU A 554 -1.80 -23.78 -31.67
N SER A 555 -2.04 -24.93 -31.07
CA SER A 555 -2.28 -25.13 -29.65
C SER A 555 -1.16 -24.55 -28.76
N LEU A 556 0.10 -24.55 -29.22
CA LEU A 556 1.24 -23.93 -28.50
C LEU A 556 1.19 -22.41 -28.59
N VAL A 557 0.71 -21.84 -29.70
CA VAL A 557 0.47 -20.39 -29.83
C VAL A 557 -0.62 -19.92 -28.88
N VAL A 558 -1.69 -20.70 -28.78
CA VAL A 558 -2.77 -20.47 -27.81
C VAL A 558 -2.20 -20.50 -26.39
N LEU A 559 -1.43 -21.53 -26.03
CA LEU A 559 -0.76 -21.60 -24.72
C LEU A 559 0.14 -20.38 -24.45
N LEU A 560 0.95 -19.94 -25.42
CA LEU A 560 1.80 -18.76 -25.26
C LEU A 560 0.99 -17.49 -24.97
N ARG A 561 -0.17 -17.33 -25.64
CA ARG A 561 -1.09 -16.21 -25.41
C ARG A 561 -1.72 -16.30 -24.01
N GLU A 562 -2.23 -17.46 -23.63
CA GLU A 562 -2.84 -17.70 -22.31
C GLU A 562 -1.84 -17.46 -21.18
N VAL A 563 -0.64 -18.03 -21.27
CA VAL A 563 0.42 -17.86 -20.26
C VAL A 563 0.82 -16.40 -20.13
N ARG A 564 0.94 -15.67 -21.25
CA ARG A 564 1.22 -14.22 -21.20
C ARG A 564 0.11 -13.44 -20.49
N GLN A 565 -1.15 -13.78 -20.71
CA GLN A 565 -2.28 -13.14 -20.04
C GLN A 565 -2.32 -13.49 -18.55
N LEU A 566 -2.06 -14.75 -18.17
CA LEU A 566 -1.98 -15.19 -16.77
C LEU A 566 -0.83 -14.52 -16.01
N GLN A 567 0.33 -14.35 -16.66
CA GLN A 567 1.46 -13.61 -16.10
C GLN A 567 1.14 -12.13 -15.88
N ALA A 568 0.40 -11.50 -16.81
CA ALA A 568 -0.05 -10.12 -16.65
C ALA A 568 -1.00 -9.94 -15.45
N LEU A 569 -1.74 -10.99 -15.08
CA LEU A 569 -2.59 -11.03 -13.89
C LEU A 569 -1.80 -11.34 -12.59
N GLY A 570 -0.49 -11.58 -12.66
CA GLY A 570 0.35 -11.88 -11.50
C GLY A 570 0.23 -13.31 -10.97
N VAL A 571 -0.38 -14.22 -11.73
CA VAL A 571 -0.56 -15.62 -11.35
C VAL A 571 0.77 -16.37 -11.45
N ARG A 572 1.10 -17.16 -10.44
CA ARG A 572 2.29 -18.03 -10.44
C ARG A 572 1.95 -19.36 -11.09
N LEU A 573 2.65 -19.68 -12.18
CA LEU A 573 2.48 -20.92 -12.93
C LEU A 573 3.55 -21.96 -12.55
N ARG A 574 3.23 -23.24 -12.74
CA ARG A 574 4.14 -24.36 -12.53
C ARG A 574 5.42 -24.22 -13.36
N LYS A 575 6.56 -24.61 -12.77
CA LYS A 575 7.90 -24.37 -13.33
C LYS A 575 8.16 -25.13 -14.64
N ASP A 576 7.54 -26.29 -14.81
CA ASP A 576 7.62 -27.10 -16.02
C ASP A 576 6.89 -26.46 -17.21
N ILE A 577 5.68 -25.93 -17.00
CA ILE A 577 4.96 -25.15 -18.02
C ILE A 577 5.80 -23.93 -18.42
N MET A 578 6.35 -23.22 -17.43
CA MET A 578 7.20 -22.05 -17.66
C MET A 578 8.48 -22.35 -18.45
N ALA A 579 9.16 -23.46 -18.16
CA ALA A 579 10.35 -23.88 -18.89
C ALA A 579 10.04 -24.18 -20.37
N GLU A 580 8.92 -24.86 -20.63
CA GLU A 580 8.48 -25.16 -22.00
C GLU A 580 8.02 -23.91 -22.75
N VAL A 581 7.32 -23.00 -22.09
CA VAL A 581 6.92 -21.69 -22.63
C VAL A 581 8.14 -20.84 -23.00
N GLU A 582 9.19 -20.82 -22.18
CA GLU A 582 10.40 -20.04 -22.47
C GLU A 582 11.12 -20.57 -23.72
N VAL A 583 11.18 -21.90 -23.86
CA VAL A 583 11.72 -22.54 -25.06
C VAL A 583 10.84 -22.22 -26.27
N ALA A 584 9.52 -22.41 -26.16
CA ALA A 584 8.57 -22.13 -27.23
C ALA A 584 8.58 -20.67 -27.69
N SER A 585 8.72 -19.72 -26.76
CA SER A 585 8.80 -18.28 -27.03
C SER A 585 9.99 -17.92 -27.91
N LYS A 586 11.16 -18.56 -27.69
CA LYS A 586 12.35 -18.39 -28.54
C LYS A 586 12.11 -18.85 -29.99
N PHE A 587 11.24 -19.84 -30.18
CA PHE A 587 10.92 -20.41 -31.50
C PHE A 587 9.66 -19.84 -32.16
N TYR A 588 8.82 -19.13 -31.41
CA TYR A 588 7.55 -18.58 -31.87
C TYR A 588 7.68 -17.71 -33.12
N ARG A 589 8.62 -16.76 -33.12
CA ARG A 589 8.87 -15.88 -34.28
C ARG A 589 9.22 -16.68 -35.53
N TYR A 590 10.09 -17.67 -35.40
CA TYR A 590 10.50 -18.53 -36.52
C TYR A 590 9.35 -19.40 -37.02
N GLY A 591 8.55 -19.97 -36.10
CA GLY A 591 7.36 -20.76 -36.43
C GLY A 591 6.31 -19.98 -37.22
N MET A 592 6.04 -18.72 -36.84
CA MET A 592 5.10 -17.87 -37.58
C MET A 592 5.60 -17.54 -39.00
N VAL A 593 6.88 -17.23 -39.16
CA VAL A 593 7.46 -16.95 -40.50
C VAL A 593 7.43 -18.20 -41.38
N LEU A 594 7.72 -19.39 -40.82
CA LEU A 594 7.63 -20.65 -41.54
C LEU A 594 6.18 -20.94 -41.97
N ARG A 595 5.19 -20.72 -41.11
CA ARG A 595 3.77 -20.82 -41.48
C ARG A 595 3.41 -19.86 -42.62
N GLN A 596 3.88 -18.62 -42.57
CA GLN A 596 3.67 -17.63 -43.62
C GLN A 596 4.30 -18.08 -44.95
N CYS A 597 5.52 -18.62 -44.93
CA CYS A 597 6.20 -19.14 -46.12
C CYS A 597 5.49 -20.39 -46.69
N ALA A 598 4.97 -21.27 -45.82
CA ALA A 598 4.19 -22.44 -46.24
C ALA A 598 2.89 -22.01 -46.94
N HIS A 599 2.16 -21.06 -46.34
CA HIS A 599 0.97 -20.47 -46.94
C HIS A 599 1.28 -19.75 -48.26
N PHE A 600 2.41 -19.05 -48.33
CA PHE A 600 2.89 -18.42 -49.55
C PHE A 600 3.15 -19.45 -50.66
N TYR A 601 3.85 -20.56 -50.37
CA TYR A 601 4.06 -21.65 -51.32
C TYR A 601 2.73 -22.22 -51.84
N ASN A 602 1.78 -22.47 -50.93
CA ASN A 602 0.46 -23.01 -51.27
C ASN A 602 -0.38 -22.05 -52.15
N THR A 603 -0.11 -20.75 -52.11
CA THR A 603 -0.93 -19.71 -52.76
C THR A 603 -0.25 -19.05 -53.97
N ILE A 604 1.07 -19.01 -54.03
CA ILE A 604 1.79 -18.26 -55.08
C ILE A 604 1.54 -18.83 -56.48
N GLY A 605 1.37 -20.16 -56.59
CA GLY A 605 1.10 -20.83 -57.86
C GLY A 605 -0.20 -20.41 -58.53
N SER A 606 -1.26 -20.13 -57.76
CA SER A 606 -2.55 -19.62 -58.28
C SER A 606 -2.50 -18.11 -58.54
N GLN A 607 -1.61 -17.39 -57.86
CA GLN A 607 -1.39 -15.96 -58.05
C GLN A 607 -0.59 -15.64 -59.33
N MET A 608 0.25 -16.53 -59.83
CA MET A 608 1.10 -16.25 -61.00
C MET A 608 0.33 -16.28 -62.33
N ILE A 609 0.49 -15.23 -63.14
CA ILE A 609 -0.08 -15.15 -64.49
C ILE A 609 0.58 -16.21 -65.38
N GLU A 610 -0.21 -17.03 -66.06
CA GLU A 610 0.26 -18.21 -66.78
C GLU A 610 1.35 -17.93 -67.83
N SER A 611 1.19 -16.86 -68.61
CA SER A 611 2.18 -16.45 -69.62
C SER A 611 3.50 -15.93 -69.03
N GLN A 612 3.51 -15.55 -67.75
CA GLN A 612 4.68 -15.01 -67.05
C GLN A 612 5.37 -16.04 -66.15
N LYS A 613 4.77 -17.21 -65.93
CA LYS A 613 5.35 -18.30 -65.13
C LYS A 613 6.78 -18.66 -65.55
N PRO A 614 7.14 -18.76 -66.86
CA PRO A 614 8.52 -19.06 -67.26
C PRO A 614 9.55 -18.02 -66.80
N LEU A 615 9.16 -16.74 -66.67
CA LEU A 615 10.06 -15.64 -66.27
C LEU A 615 10.41 -15.64 -64.78
N MET A 616 9.65 -16.38 -63.98
CA MET A 616 9.82 -16.57 -62.54
C MET A 616 10.28 -17.97 -62.17
N LEU A 617 10.44 -18.86 -63.16
CA LEU A 617 10.79 -20.27 -62.94
C LEU A 617 12.10 -20.43 -62.18
N ALA A 618 13.12 -19.62 -62.50
CA ALA A 618 14.40 -19.64 -61.80
C ALA A 618 14.27 -19.31 -60.31
N ASP A 619 13.51 -18.26 -59.99
CA ASP A 619 13.27 -17.82 -58.60
C ASP A 619 12.38 -18.82 -57.84
N ALA A 620 11.41 -19.44 -58.52
CA ALA A 620 10.53 -20.46 -57.95
C ALA A 620 11.26 -21.78 -57.63
N LEU A 621 12.18 -22.21 -58.51
CA LEU A 621 13.04 -23.38 -58.27
C LEU A 621 14.04 -23.13 -57.14
N GLU A 622 14.57 -21.91 -57.03
CA GLU A 622 15.43 -21.51 -55.91
C GLU A 622 14.64 -21.56 -54.58
N PHE A 623 13.40 -21.09 -54.57
CA PHE A 623 12.50 -21.17 -53.41
C PHE A 623 12.19 -22.61 -53.02
N GLU A 624 11.80 -23.46 -53.96
CA GLU A 624 11.52 -24.89 -53.72
C GLU A 624 12.75 -25.63 -53.20
N LYS A 625 13.94 -25.33 -53.74
CA LYS A 625 15.21 -25.91 -53.28
C LYS A 625 15.51 -25.57 -51.82
N VAL A 626 15.26 -24.32 -51.40
CA VAL A 626 15.45 -23.90 -50.01
C VAL A 626 14.38 -24.54 -49.11
N LEU A 627 13.14 -24.62 -49.58
CA LEU A 627 12.00 -25.16 -48.83
C LEU A 627 12.10 -26.69 -48.60
N THR A 628 12.57 -27.45 -49.61
CA THR A 628 12.72 -28.93 -49.57
C THR A 628 13.96 -29.40 -48.80
N ALA A 629 14.97 -28.53 -48.65
CA ALA A 629 16.22 -28.85 -47.97
C ALA A 629 16.50 -27.87 -46.82
N PRO A 630 15.83 -28.01 -45.66
CA PRO A 630 16.15 -27.27 -44.43
C PRO A 630 17.48 -27.79 -43.85
N ARG A 631 18.58 -27.46 -44.53
CA ARG A 631 19.95 -27.85 -44.17
C ARG A 631 20.74 -26.63 -43.73
N ASP A 632 21.53 -26.81 -42.69
CA ASP A 632 22.49 -25.80 -42.26
C ASP A 632 23.67 -25.70 -43.27
N GLY A 633 24.53 -24.69 -43.15
CA GLY A 633 25.76 -24.55 -43.96
C GLY A 633 26.71 -25.75 -43.86
N GLN A 634 26.48 -26.66 -42.90
CA GLN A 634 27.20 -27.92 -42.68
C GLN A 634 26.43 -29.18 -43.13
N GLY A 635 25.28 -29.03 -43.80
CA GLY A 635 24.53 -30.14 -44.40
C GLY A 635 23.66 -30.98 -43.45
N ARG A 636 23.53 -30.60 -42.17
CA ARG A 636 22.67 -31.26 -41.17
C ARG A 636 21.23 -30.75 -41.24
N GLU A 637 20.27 -31.64 -41.00
CA GLU A 637 18.82 -31.31 -40.93
C GLU A 637 18.57 -30.38 -39.75
N ILE A 638 17.99 -29.20 -40.02
CA ILE A 638 17.69 -28.20 -39.01
C ILE A 638 16.44 -28.65 -38.26
N THR A 639 16.54 -28.73 -36.93
CA THR A 639 15.44 -29.05 -36.03
C THR A 639 15.16 -27.87 -35.10
N TRP A 640 14.04 -27.90 -34.39
CA TRP A 640 13.68 -26.92 -33.36
C TRP A 640 14.62 -26.88 -32.14
N ARG A 641 15.75 -27.60 -32.15
CA ARG A 641 16.77 -27.59 -31.08
C ARG A 641 17.84 -26.52 -31.26
N SER A 642 18.09 -26.06 -32.49
CA SER A 642 19.16 -25.10 -32.81
C SER A 642 18.59 -23.77 -33.29
N ALA A 643 18.50 -22.80 -32.38
CA ALA A 643 18.00 -21.45 -32.71
C ALA A 643 18.89 -20.70 -33.72
N ALA A 644 20.22 -20.88 -33.66
CA ALA A 644 21.17 -20.20 -34.55
C ALA A 644 21.07 -20.71 -35.99
N ALA A 645 20.98 -22.03 -36.18
CA ALA A 645 20.81 -22.62 -37.51
C ALA A 645 19.43 -22.28 -38.10
N LEU A 646 18.39 -22.23 -37.25
CA LEU A 646 17.05 -21.85 -37.64
C LEU A 646 16.95 -20.38 -38.10
N ASP A 647 17.60 -19.44 -37.39
CA ASP A 647 17.61 -18.02 -37.80
C ASP A 647 18.25 -17.83 -39.18
N GLY A 648 19.41 -18.47 -39.42
CA GLY A 648 20.08 -18.42 -40.72
C GLY A 648 19.22 -19.02 -41.85
N TYR A 649 18.52 -20.10 -41.59
CA TYR A 649 17.60 -20.71 -42.56
C TYR A 649 16.35 -19.86 -42.82
N VAL A 650 15.70 -19.34 -41.78
CA VAL A 650 14.50 -18.50 -41.89
C VAL A 650 14.81 -17.24 -42.67
N ARG A 651 15.97 -16.59 -42.45
CA ARG A 651 16.39 -15.42 -43.24
C ARG A 651 16.56 -15.74 -44.72
N ARG A 652 17.23 -16.84 -45.05
CA ARG A 652 17.39 -17.26 -46.45
C ARG A 652 16.04 -17.57 -47.10
N LEU A 653 15.16 -18.28 -46.39
CA LEU A 653 13.83 -18.61 -46.88
C LEU A 653 12.97 -17.35 -47.09
N SER A 654 13.01 -16.39 -46.17
CA SER A 654 12.29 -15.11 -46.32
C SER A 654 12.85 -14.29 -47.48
N GLU A 655 14.17 -14.20 -47.65
CA GLU A 655 14.79 -13.45 -48.75
C GLU A 655 14.41 -13.99 -50.12
N VAL A 656 14.37 -15.31 -50.29
CA VAL A 656 13.97 -15.94 -51.56
C VAL A 656 12.46 -15.80 -51.79
N SER A 657 11.65 -15.98 -50.74
CA SER A 657 10.20 -15.73 -50.78
C SER A 657 9.87 -14.30 -51.20
N ASP A 658 10.53 -13.31 -50.60
CA ASP A 658 10.31 -11.88 -50.86
C ASP A 658 10.75 -11.50 -52.29
N ARG A 659 11.87 -12.06 -52.76
CA ARG A 659 12.35 -11.88 -54.14
C ARG A 659 11.34 -12.40 -55.16
N LEU A 660 10.80 -13.59 -54.93
CA LEU A 660 9.76 -14.18 -55.77
C LEU A 660 8.47 -13.34 -55.74
N ALA A 661 8.05 -12.89 -54.56
CA ALA A 661 6.88 -12.04 -54.38
C ALA A 661 7.02 -10.69 -55.10
N GLU A 662 8.18 -10.04 -54.99
CA GLU A 662 8.46 -8.76 -55.64
C GLU A 662 8.49 -8.91 -57.17
N ARG A 663 9.13 -9.97 -57.67
CA ARG A 663 9.16 -10.27 -59.10
C ARG A 663 7.77 -10.54 -59.66
N ASN A 664 6.91 -11.26 -58.91
CA ASN A 664 5.50 -11.45 -59.26
C ASN A 664 4.74 -10.12 -59.34
N ARG A 665 4.89 -9.25 -58.33
CA ARG A 665 4.24 -7.92 -58.29
C ARG A 665 4.66 -7.06 -59.47
N ARG A 666 5.96 -7.00 -59.77
CA ARG A 666 6.49 -6.25 -60.92
C ARG A 666 5.95 -6.79 -62.25
N LEU A 667 5.96 -8.10 -62.45
CA LEU A 667 5.47 -8.72 -63.68
C LEU A 667 3.97 -8.51 -63.89
N ARG A 668 3.16 -8.61 -62.82
CA ARG A 668 1.74 -8.24 -62.85
C ARG A 668 1.54 -6.77 -63.19
N GLY A 669 2.35 -5.87 -62.64
CA GLY A 669 2.32 -4.44 -62.96
C GLY A 669 2.60 -4.17 -64.45
N VAL A 670 3.65 -4.80 -64.99
CA VAL A 670 3.97 -4.73 -66.44
C VAL A 670 2.86 -5.34 -67.28
N HIS A 671 2.29 -6.48 -66.87
CA HIS A 671 1.17 -7.11 -67.57
C HIS A 671 -0.04 -6.17 -67.65
N GLY A 672 -0.41 -5.53 -66.53
CA GLY A 672 -1.49 -4.57 -66.48
C GLY A 672 -1.23 -3.31 -67.29
N GLN A 673 0.03 -2.84 -67.36
CA GLN A 673 0.41 -1.72 -68.21
C GLN A 673 0.32 -2.08 -69.70
N LEU A 674 0.87 -3.23 -70.10
CA LEU A 674 0.76 -3.74 -71.46
C LEU A 674 -0.70 -3.94 -71.87
N GLY A 675 -1.52 -4.53 -71.00
CA GLY A 675 -2.96 -4.68 -71.24
C GLY A 675 -3.65 -3.34 -71.50
N ARG A 676 -3.38 -2.32 -70.67
CA ARG A 676 -3.93 -0.97 -70.89
C ARG A 676 -3.46 -0.34 -72.20
N VAL A 677 -2.19 -0.48 -72.55
CA VAL A 677 -1.64 0.05 -73.81
C VAL A 677 -2.26 -0.65 -75.01
N VAL A 678 -2.41 -1.97 -74.97
CA VAL A 678 -3.02 -2.74 -76.07
C VAL A 678 -4.50 -2.37 -76.22
N VAL A 679 -5.28 -2.30 -75.13
CA VAL A 679 -6.69 -1.87 -75.20
C VAL A 679 -6.81 -0.44 -75.72
N GLY A 680 -5.96 0.48 -75.24
CA GLY A 680 -5.92 1.86 -75.74
C GLY A 680 -5.55 1.95 -77.22
N LEU A 681 -4.64 1.10 -77.71
CA LEU A 681 -4.29 1.00 -79.14
C LEU A 681 -5.44 0.43 -79.98
N MET A 682 -6.26 -0.48 -79.43
CA MET A 682 -7.45 -1.00 -80.12
C MET A 682 -8.55 0.06 -80.26
N GLU A 683 -8.58 1.05 -79.38
CA GLU A 683 -9.54 2.17 -79.41
C GLU A 683 -9.06 3.35 -80.27
N THR A 684 -7.77 3.40 -80.65
CA THR A 684 -7.24 4.48 -81.50
C THR A 684 -7.57 4.30 -82.98
N ASP A 685 -8.28 5.28 -83.55
CA ASP A 685 -8.58 5.36 -84.98
C ASP A 685 -7.34 5.73 -85.81
N LEU A 686 -6.89 4.77 -86.63
CA LEU A 686 -5.69 4.83 -87.48
C LEU A 686 -5.70 6.00 -88.48
N VAL A 687 -6.88 6.52 -88.85
CA VAL A 687 -7.00 7.60 -89.85
C VAL A 687 -6.76 8.97 -89.22
N ARG A 688 -7.09 9.15 -87.93
CA ARG A 688 -7.02 10.46 -87.23
C ARG A 688 -5.76 10.67 -86.39
N HIS A 689 -5.09 9.60 -85.95
CA HIS A 689 -4.00 9.70 -84.96
C HIS A 689 -2.66 9.07 -85.42
N LYS A 690 -2.35 9.14 -86.72
CA LYS A 690 -1.10 8.60 -87.31
C LYS A 690 0.18 9.09 -86.59
N ASP A 691 0.20 10.34 -86.13
CA ASP A 691 1.35 10.95 -85.43
C ASP A 691 1.42 10.63 -83.93
N SER A 692 0.30 10.24 -83.30
CA SER A 692 0.25 9.93 -81.86
C SER A 692 0.85 8.55 -81.54
N ILE A 693 0.82 7.62 -82.48
CA ILE A 693 1.37 6.26 -82.34
C ILE A 693 2.91 6.28 -82.39
N MET A 694 3.51 7.20 -83.17
CA MET A 694 4.96 7.31 -83.33
C MET A 694 5.66 8.05 -82.19
N LYS A 695 4.99 8.97 -81.48
CA LYS A 695 5.63 9.82 -80.45
C LYS A 695 5.59 9.25 -79.02
N ASN A 696 4.67 8.34 -78.72
CA ASN A 696 4.50 7.77 -77.37
C ASN A 696 5.19 6.40 -77.17
N ASN A 697 6.03 5.95 -78.11
CA ASN A 697 6.74 4.66 -78.05
C ASN A 697 8.27 4.82 -78.17
N VAL A 698 8.83 5.80 -77.45
CA VAL A 698 10.21 5.82 -76.96
C VAL A 698 10.15 6.12 -75.47
#